data_AF-T2KMX6-F1
#
_entry.id   AF-T2KMX6-F1
#
_cell.length_a   1.000
_cell.length_b   1.000
_cell.length_c   1.000
_cell.angle_alpha   90.00
_cell.angle_beta   90.00
_cell.angle_gamma   90.00
#
_symmetry.space_group_name_H-M   'P 1'
#
loop_
_entity.id
_entity.type
_entity.pdbx_description
1 polymer ?
#
loop_
_entity_poly.entity_id
_entity_poly.type
_entity_poly.pdbx_seq_one_letter_code
_entity_poly.pdbx_strand_id
1 'polypeptide(L)'
;MKHVFSLFIFLISISSFSQQNDWENPLVNQINRLPAHATFYNFDNETQALKNDRASSSSFKSLNGDWKFNWVAKPADAISNFHEANFDASNWKTIDVPSNWEMRGYGTPIYTNSTYPFFSDFPKINHNDNPIGHYIKTFTIDNSWKEKDVILHFGGVSSAFYVWVNGEFVGYSEDTRLPSEFDITKYLKSGENSIAVKVYRWSDGSYLEAQDHWRLSGIEREVYLQAVPKVRLSDFTVRTDLDENYDNALLQIRPEFVVNIADKYVEKIGYFGNNPLQTTVDDWTLKTRLVDAEGLSVGDENTMPLGKFLGEFYPQRDNVAFGIMQTEVKSPKKWSAERPYLYTLLFSVQDNNGKIIQTTSTKVGFREVDIDDRGRFLVNGNPVKMIGVNRHDHDMIDGKALSRADIEKDVQLMKQFNFNAVRTSHYPNDPYFYELCDLYGLYVMDEANLETHGLRGKLSNVPSWSNAFLERGIRMVQRDKNHPSIVIWSLGNESGMGPNHAAMAAWIKEKDPTRYIHYEGAQGDATDPRYKNNYYDHGKGNPTDPKWVDMLSRMYPQASELQSLINDTSFDNRPVIMCEYAHAMGNSLGNMQTYWDVIYQNDRALGGYIWDWIDQGLLKTDDKGNEFLAYGGDFGDKPNDNSFCLNGIIASDRTPKPEIYEAKKVNQPAVISKIDASQGQFKILNRHHAIDLSGYDVIWELLEDGKSIDNGAIETLNTAPFASETIHIPFKTSKLKADKTYFVNIKGILKQANLYAEKGFVVFEEQFELEKKQISEKIQKTKKYPTLSVNETGSKITINNKEVSVIINKESGYISTFKFKGNSVLNSPLKLNFWRPETENDAAYREAKKQTNERDWLEAGDRFKVTKSKVEYSEKGKVVVKIEGGIENPSTQLVLVYTILGNGEIQVDYESNIAKDAPNVPKIGMQFDISNAYKDVEYFGKGPQANYQDRNTGAFVGIYKNDVNTMNYEYVVPQEYGNRMETRWFKLENANGKGVLVKGKDVLNFSVLPYSTTNIETATHTNELIKRDVFTVNIDLIQMGVGGDNTWSFRAEPHQEYLIKPGSYKYSFSIIPLK
;
A
#
# COMPACT_ATOMS: atom_id res chain seq x y z
N MET A 1 -43.32 66.45 -13.08
CA MET A 1 -42.15 66.36 -12.17
C MET A 1 -42.31 65.28 -11.07
N LYS A 2 -42.92 64.11 -11.40
CA LYS A 2 -43.07 62.95 -10.49
C LYS A 2 -42.65 61.60 -11.10
N HIS A 3 -42.06 61.61 -12.31
CA HIS A 3 -41.65 60.38 -13.02
C HIS A 3 -40.14 60.23 -13.22
N VAL A 4 -39.32 61.17 -12.73
CA VAL A 4 -37.84 61.09 -12.82
C VAL A 4 -37.21 60.56 -11.52
N PHE A 5 -37.89 60.66 -10.39
CA PHE A 5 -37.37 60.19 -9.09
C PHE A 5 -37.55 58.68 -8.87
N SER A 6 -38.53 58.04 -9.50
CA SER A 6 -38.73 56.58 -9.38
C SER A 6 -37.79 55.75 -10.25
N LEU A 7 -37.20 56.33 -11.31
CA LEU A 7 -36.23 55.62 -12.16
C LEU A 7 -34.83 55.61 -11.52
N PHE A 8 -34.48 56.63 -10.73
CA PHE A 8 -33.18 56.71 -10.04
C PHE A 8 -33.10 55.77 -8.82
N ILE A 9 -34.23 55.48 -8.17
CA ILE A 9 -34.27 54.50 -7.07
C ILE A 9 -34.30 53.05 -7.59
N PHE A 10 -34.79 52.81 -8.82
CA PHE A 10 -34.72 51.49 -9.45
C PHE A 10 -33.33 51.14 -10.01
N LEU A 11 -32.49 52.13 -10.32
CA LEU A 11 -31.10 51.93 -10.77
C LEU A 11 -30.08 51.76 -9.63
N ILE A 12 -30.42 52.17 -8.40
CA ILE A 12 -29.59 51.93 -7.19
C ILE A 12 -29.99 50.61 -6.49
N SER A 13 -31.05 49.96 -6.97
CA SER A 13 -31.54 48.66 -6.46
C SER A 13 -31.04 47.46 -7.28
N ILE A 14 -30.13 47.66 -8.25
CA ILE A 14 -29.34 46.57 -8.82
C ILE A 14 -28.27 46.24 -7.80
N SER A 15 -28.71 45.44 -6.82
CA SER A 15 -27.95 44.50 -6.02
C SER A 15 -26.44 44.69 -6.08
N SER A 16 -25.89 45.22 -4.98
CA SER A 16 -24.63 44.73 -4.43
C SER A 16 -24.75 43.22 -4.18
N PHE A 17 -24.82 42.41 -5.24
CA PHE A 17 -24.39 41.02 -5.13
C PHE A 17 -22.90 41.12 -4.86
N SER A 18 -22.50 40.86 -3.62
CA SER A 18 -21.11 40.59 -3.29
C SER A 18 -20.58 39.63 -4.34
N GLN A 19 -19.50 39.98 -5.04
CA GLN A 19 -18.86 39.08 -5.99
C GLN A 19 -18.57 37.77 -5.24
N GLN A 20 -19.09 36.66 -5.76
CA GLN A 20 -18.83 35.34 -5.20
C GLN A 20 -17.34 35.05 -5.34
N ASN A 21 -16.71 34.54 -4.28
CA ASN A 21 -15.30 34.13 -4.31
C ASN A 21 -15.12 32.98 -5.31
N ASP A 22 -13.99 32.96 -6.04
CA ASP A 22 -13.72 31.87 -6.99
C ASP A 22 -13.64 30.52 -6.25
N TRP A 23 -12.97 30.48 -5.10
CA TRP A 23 -12.82 29.31 -4.20
C TRP A 23 -14.09 28.89 -3.44
N GLU A 24 -15.24 29.47 -3.78
CA GLU A 24 -16.56 29.02 -3.32
C GLU A 24 -17.54 28.89 -4.50
N ASN A 25 -17.02 28.65 -5.71
CA ASN A 25 -17.79 28.61 -6.94
C ASN A 25 -17.39 27.42 -7.83
N PRO A 26 -18.15 26.31 -7.82
CA PRO A 26 -17.80 25.09 -8.56
C PRO A 26 -17.84 25.23 -10.09
N LEU A 27 -18.28 26.39 -10.60
CA LEU A 27 -18.20 26.75 -12.01
C LEU A 27 -16.85 27.39 -12.39
N VAL A 28 -16.01 27.73 -11.40
CA VAL A 28 -14.71 28.41 -11.57
C VAL A 28 -13.64 27.62 -10.83
N ASN A 29 -13.20 26.51 -11.40
CA ASN A 29 -12.08 25.72 -10.87
C ASN A 29 -10.71 26.14 -11.43
N GLN A 30 -10.69 27.07 -12.40
CA GLN A 30 -9.47 27.64 -12.97
C GLN A 30 -9.73 29.03 -13.59
N ILE A 31 -8.68 29.85 -13.65
CA ILE A 31 -8.60 31.09 -14.45
C ILE A 31 -7.22 31.15 -15.10
N ASN A 32 -7.18 31.29 -16.44
CA ASN A 32 -5.96 31.39 -17.26
C ASN A 32 -4.96 30.21 -17.19
N ARG A 33 -5.32 29.09 -16.55
CA ARG A 33 -4.51 27.86 -16.59
C ARG A 33 -4.51 27.30 -18.01
N LEU A 34 -3.35 26.83 -18.45
CA LEU A 34 -3.19 26.19 -19.76
C LEU A 34 -3.90 24.82 -19.79
N PRO A 35 -4.35 24.36 -20.97
CA PRO A 35 -4.89 23.01 -21.12
C PRO A 35 -3.90 21.94 -20.64
N ALA A 36 -4.40 20.87 -20.02
CA ALA A 36 -3.57 19.73 -19.65
C ALA A 36 -3.04 19.01 -20.90
N HIS A 37 -1.79 18.58 -20.83
CA HIS A 37 -1.07 17.87 -21.90
C HIS A 37 -0.24 16.74 -21.30
N ALA A 38 0.29 15.84 -22.14
CA ALA A 38 1.13 14.74 -21.69
C ALA A 38 2.41 15.25 -21.00
N THR A 39 2.96 14.50 -20.05
CA THR A 39 4.25 14.85 -19.44
C THR A 39 5.40 14.65 -20.43
N PHE A 40 6.05 15.74 -20.87
CA PHE A 40 7.28 15.72 -21.67
C PHE A 40 8.07 17.02 -21.50
N TYR A 41 9.35 17.00 -21.90
CA TYR A 41 10.26 18.14 -21.70
C TYR A 41 10.95 18.57 -22.98
N ASN A 42 11.36 19.84 -23.03
CA ASN A 42 12.11 20.41 -24.14
C ASN A 42 13.61 20.28 -23.89
N PHE A 43 14.35 19.81 -24.89
CA PHE A 43 15.78 19.59 -24.81
C PHE A 43 16.52 20.38 -25.89
N ASP A 44 17.79 20.68 -25.63
CA ASP A 44 18.65 21.43 -26.54
C ASP A 44 19.07 20.58 -27.75
N ASN A 45 19.08 19.26 -27.60
CA ASN A 45 19.50 18.31 -28.60
C ASN A 45 18.95 16.90 -28.30
N GLU A 46 19.13 16.01 -29.28
CA GLU A 46 18.66 14.63 -29.22
C GLU A 46 19.31 13.82 -28.09
N THR A 47 20.61 14.01 -27.82
CA THR A 47 21.31 13.28 -26.76
C THR A 47 20.69 13.53 -25.39
N GLN A 48 20.28 14.77 -25.11
CA GLN A 48 19.54 15.10 -23.90
C GLN A 48 18.13 14.47 -23.90
N ALA A 49 17.42 14.50 -25.04
CA ALA A 49 16.10 13.89 -25.17
C ALA A 49 16.13 12.37 -24.91
N LEU A 50 17.12 11.65 -25.44
CA LEU A 50 17.30 10.21 -25.18
C LEU A 50 17.50 9.89 -23.70
N LYS A 51 18.19 10.77 -22.96
CA LYS A 51 18.39 10.64 -21.51
C LYS A 51 17.15 11.03 -20.71
N ASN A 52 16.29 11.89 -21.26
CA ASN A 52 15.09 12.44 -20.63
C ASN A 52 15.36 13.14 -19.28
N ASP A 53 16.56 13.71 -19.09
CA ASP A 53 16.90 14.46 -17.87
C ASP A 53 16.60 15.95 -18.06
N ARG A 54 15.42 16.38 -17.59
CA ARG A 54 14.95 17.76 -17.72
C ARG A 54 15.89 18.80 -17.11
N ALA A 55 16.64 18.44 -16.07
CA ALA A 55 17.55 19.37 -15.40
C ALA A 55 18.78 19.72 -16.26
N SER A 56 19.07 18.91 -17.28
CA SER A 56 20.15 19.14 -18.23
C SER A 56 19.80 20.13 -19.36
N SER A 57 18.52 20.52 -19.49
CA SER A 57 18.04 21.41 -20.54
C SER A 57 18.26 22.89 -20.22
N SER A 58 18.76 23.67 -21.18
CA SER A 58 18.84 25.13 -21.05
C SER A 58 17.48 25.82 -20.96
N SER A 59 16.41 25.11 -21.29
CA SER A 59 15.02 25.56 -21.28
C SER A 59 14.28 25.26 -19.97
N PHE A 60 14.95 24.73 -18.94
CA PHE A 60 14.36 24.37 -17.65
C PHE A 60 15.01 25.16 -16.49
N LYS A 61 14.21 25.60 -15.52
CA LYS A 61 14.71 26.22 -14.29
C LYS A 61 13.82 25.84 -13.11
N SER A 62 14.36 25.08 -12.15
CA SER A 62 13.65 24.81 -10.90
C SER A 62 13.47 26.08 -10.07
N LEU A 63 12.32 26.20 -9.42
CA LEU A 63 12.02 27.21 -8.41
C LEU A 63 11.86 26.60 -7.01
N ASN A 64 12.18 25.32 -6.83
CA ASN A 64 12.22 24.66 -5.52
C ASN A 64 13.27 25.31 -4.58
N GLY A 65 13.17 25.00 -3.29
CA GLY A 65 14.02 25.53 -2.22
C GLY A 65 13.32 26.65 -1.46
N ASP A 66 14.07 27.64 -1.00
CA ASP A 66 13.58 28.65 -0.06
C ASP A 66 12.65 29.70 -0.69
N TRP A 67 11.47 29.91 -0.09
CA TRP A 67 10.51 30.96 -0.44
C TRP A 67 10.22 31.82 0.80
N LYS A 68 9.99 33.12 0.61
CA LYS A 68 9.46 33.97 1.68
C LYS A 68 8.02 33.59 1.97
N PHE A 69 7.68 33.44 3.25
CA PHE A 69 6.42 32.86 3.67
C PHE A 69 5.76 33.61 4.83
N ASN A 70 4.45 33.80 4.72
CA ASN A 70 3.60 34.32 5.78
C ASN A 70 2.28 33.55 5.85
N TRP A 71 1.93 33.06 7.03
CA TRP A 71 0.72 32.31 7.30
C TRP A 71 -0.26 33.13 8.14
N VAL A 72 -1.55 33.04 7.81
CA VAL A 72 -2.65 33.63 8.60
C VAL A 72 -3.77 32.62 8.80
N ALA A 73 -4.46 32.70 9.93
CA ALA A 73 -5.46 31.69 10.32
C ALA A 73 -6.79 31.80 9.54
N LYS A 74 -7.10 32.98 9.00
CA LYS A 74 -8.38 33.24 8.31
C LYS A 74 -8.22 34.24 7.17
N PRO A 75 -9.10 34.21 6.15
CA PRO A 75 -9.01 35.09 4.99
C PRO A 75 -9.11 36.58 5.30
N ALA A 76 -9.83 36.97 6.36
CA ALA A 76 -9.95 38.36 6.78
C ALA A 76 -8.61 39.00 7.21
N ASP A 77 -7.63 38.18 7.59
CA ASP A 77 -6.30 38.63 8.01
C ASP A 77 -5.28 38.58 6.86
N ALA A 78 -5.70 38.20 5.65
CA ALA A 78 -4.82 38.11 4.47
C ALA A 78 -4.22 39.47 4.12
N ILE A 79 -2.94 39.47 3.73
CA ILE A 79 -2.22 40.69 3.34
C ILE A 79 -2.62 41.01 1.90
N SER A 80 -3.55 41.94 1.72
CA SER A 80 -4.15 42.21 0.40
C SER A 80 -3.15 42.65 -0.66
N ASN A 81 -2.09 43.37 -0.27
CA ASN A 81 -1.13 43.98 -1.20
C ASN A 81 0.22 43.24 -1.31
N PHE A 82 0.37 42.04 -0.74
CA PHE A 82 1.63 41.29 -0.74
C PHE A 82 2.16 40.94 -2.14
N HIS A 83 1.27 40.93 -3.14
CA HIS A 83 1.58 40.59 -4.52
C HIS A 83 2.24 41.74 -5.28
N GLU A 84 2.16 42.98 -4.78
CA GLU A 84 2.72 44.18 -5.42
C GLU A 84 4.23 44.03 -5.67
N ALA A 85 4.70 44.50 -6.82
CA ALA A 85 6.08 44.29 -7.28
C ALA A 85 7.17 44.86 -6.35
N ASN A 86 6.81 45.84 -5.51
CA ASN A 86 7.69 46.53 -4.57
C ASN A 86 7.39 46.19 -3.09
N PHE A 87 6.61 45.13 -2.84
CA PHE A 87 6.31 44.68 -1.48
C PHE A 87 7.60 44.19 -0.78
N ASP A 88 7.86 44.67 0.44
CA ASP A 88 9.02 44.27 1.23
C ASP A 88 8.70 43.05 2.11
N ALA A 89 9.11 41.86 1.64
CA ALA A 89 9.01 40.61 2.38
C ALA A 89 10.29 40.27 3.18
N SER A 90 11.20 41.23 3.40
CA SER A 90 12.48 40.97 4.08
C SER A 90 12.29 40.42 5.51
N ASN A 91 11.26 40.91 6.21
CA ASN A 91 10.86 40.47 7.56
C ASN A 91 10.04 39.17 7.59
N TRP A 92 9.65 38.60 6.44
CA TRP A 92 8.95 37.32 6.42
C TRP A 92 9.92 36.16 6.70
N LYS A 93 9.36 35.10 7.29
CA LYS A 93 10.05 33.83 7.48
C LYS A 93 10.32 33.19 6.11
N THR A 94 11.11 32.12 6.12
CA THR A 94 11.36 31.28 4.96
C THR A 94 10.67 29.93 5.16
N ILE A 95 10.15 29.36 4.08
CA ILE A 95 9.70 27.97 4.00
C ILE A 95 10.34 27.31 2.78
N ASP A 96 10.65 26.02 2.89
CA ASP A 96 11.09 25.19 1.78
C ASP A 96 9.90 24.80 0.90
N VAL A 97 10.09 24.79 -0.42
CA VAL A 97 9.11 24.37 -1.41
C VAL A 97 9.72 23.27 -2.29
N PRO A 98 9.06 22.13 -2.47
CA PRO A 98 7.74 21.77 -1.92
C PRO A 98 7.75 21.44 -0.42
N SER A 99 6.65 21.72 0.27
CA SER A 99 6.38 21.24 1.63
C SER A 99 4.90 21.40 2.00
N ASN A 100 4.46 20.63 2.99
CA ASN A 100 3.23 20.93 3.71
C ASN A 100 3.53 21.87 4.89
N TRP A 101 2.83 23.02 4.98
CA TRP A 101 3.16 24.00 6.02
C TRP A 101 2.91 23.47 7.44
N GLU A 102 2.02 22.48 7.60
CA GLU A 102 1.75 21.85 8.88
C GLU A 102 2.98 21.10 9.40
N MET A 103 3.76 20.50 8.50
CA MET A 103 5.03 19.83 8.80
C MET A 103 6.16 20.82 9.10
N ARG A 104 5.92 22.12 8.93
CA ARG A 104 6.84 23.22 9.26
C ARG A 104 6.35 24.07 10.44
N GLY A 105 5.32 23.58 11.15
CA GLY A 105 4.81 24.20 12.39
C GLY A 105 3.76 25.28 12.20
N TYR A 106 3.12 25.38 11.02
CA TYR A 106 2.01 26.31 10.78
C TYR A 106 0.67 25.57 10.73
N GLY A 107 -0.36 26.07 11.41
CA GLY A 107 -1.65 25.37 11.45
C GLY A 107 -1.58 24.01 12.16
N THR A 108 -2.42 23.08 11.74
CA THR A 108 -2.61 21.79 12.43
C THR A 108 -2.90 20.71 11.39
N PRO A 109 -2.11 19.62 11.31
CA PRO A 109 -2.49 18.41 10.58
C PRO A 109 -3.82 17.89 11.12
N ILE A 110 -4.77 17.56 10.26
CA ILE A 110 -6.05 16.98 10.68
C ILE A 110 -6.18 15.63 10.01
N TYR A 111 -6.41 14.55 10.76
CA TYR A 111 -6.72 13.26 10.18
C TYR A 111 -8.20 12.94 10.37
N THR A 112 -8.94 12.82 9.27
CA THR A 112 -10.31 12.33 9.27
C THR A 112 -10.50 11.39 8.09
N ASN A 113 -11.29 10.35 8.30
CA ASN A 113 -11.79 9.44 7.28
C ASN A 113 -12.89 10.18 6.49
N SER A 114 -14.16 9.81 6.67
CA SER A 114 -15.26 10.33 5.86
C SER A 114 -15.71 11.76 6.22
N THR A 115 -15.36 12.25 7.41
CA THR A 115 -15.87 13.52 7.93
C THR A 115 -15.07 14.70 7.39
N TYR A 116 -15.74 15.71 6.81
CA TYR A 116 -15.08 16.97 6.49
C TYR A 116 -14.63 17.69 7.79
N PRO A 117 -13.39 18.17 7.87
CA PRO A 117 -12.89 18.88 9.05
C PRO A 117 -13.42 20.33 9.14
N PHE A 118 -14.30 20.73 8.24
CA PHE A 118 -14.95 22.03 8.19
C PHE A 118 -16.47 21.87 8.07
N PHE A 119 -17.22 22.93 8.39
CA PHE A 119 -18.68 22.92 8.30
C PHE A 119 -19.14 22.75 6.84
N SER A 120 -19.87 21.67 6.57
CA SER A 120 -20.33 21.32 5.23
C SER A 120 -21.64 22.04 4.85
N ASP A 121 -21.53 23.18 4.17
CA ASP A 121 -22.62 23.93 3.51
C ASP A 121 -22.23 24.20 2.04
N PHE A 122 -22.02 23.12 1.27
CA PHE A 122 -21.47 23.21 -0.09
C PHE A 122 -22.25 24.20 -0.99
N PRO A 123 -21.58 25.01 -1.81
CA PRO A 123 -20.12 25.07 -2.03
C PRO A 123 -19.37 25.96 -1.04
N LYS A 124 -20.01 26.50 0.02
CA LYS A 124 -19.39 27.48 0.90
C LYS A 124 -18.34 26.87 1.82
N ILE A 125 -17.43 27.72 2.27
CA ILE A 125 -16.35 27.39 3.19
C ILE A 125 -16.43 28.31 4.42
N ASN A 126 -15.90 27.85 5.55
CA ASN A 126 -15.91 28.65 6.78
C ASN A 126 -14.81 29.74 6.73
N HIS A 127 -15.19 31.01 6.55
CA HIS A 127 -14.24 32.12 6.50
C HIS A 127 -13.57 32.43 7.84
N ASN A 128 -14.06 31.88 8.97
CA ASN A 128 -13.40 32.06 10.26
C ASN A 128 -12.30 31.01 10.53
N ASP A 129 -12.22 29.99 9.68
CA ASP A 129 -11.27 28.87 9.81
C ASP A 129 -10.91 28.36 8.40
N ASN A 130 -10.24 29.23 7.64
CA ASN A 130 -9.66 28.89 6.34
C ASN A 130 -8.26 29.52 6.26
N PRO A 131 -7.24 28.82 6.78
CA PRO A 131 -5.87 29.29 6.77
C PRO A 131 -5.35 29.64 5.37
N ILE A 132 -4.51 30.67 5.29
CA ILE A 132 -3.89 31.13 4.05
C ILE A 132 -2.37 31.19 4.19
N GLY A 133 -1.67 30.60 3.22
CA GLY A 133 -0.24 30.75 3.02
C GLY A 133 0.07 31.75 1.92
N HIS A 134 0.88 32.76 2.21
CA HIS A 134 1.41 33.72 1.24
C HIS A 134 2.86 33.38 0.96
N TYR A 135 3.21 33.19 -0.31
CA TYR A 135 4.55 32.83 -0.75
C TYR A 135 5.10 33.89 -1.69
N ILE A 136 6.38 34.26 -1.55
CA ILE A 136 7.09 35.15 -2.47
C ILE A 136 8.45 34.53 -2.83
N LYS A 137 8.77 34.52 -4.12
CA LYS A 137 10.06 34.07 -4.66
C LYS A 137 10.54 35.02 -5.73
N THR A 138 11.80 35.42 -5.63
CA THR A 138 12.49 36.13 -6.72
C THR A 138 13.27 35.16 -7.59
N PHE A 139 13.40 35.50 -8.86
CA PHE A 139 14.16 34.72 -9.84
C PHE A 139 14.63 35.60 -10.99
N THR A 140 15.60 35.10 -11.75
CA THR A 140 16.06 35.71 -13.00
C THR A 140 15.85 34.75 -14.16
N ILE A 141 15.58 35.32 -15.33
CA ILE A 141 15.44 34.59 -16.60
C ILE A 141 16.71 34.77 -17.43
N ASP A 142 17.13 33.69 -18.08
CA ASP A 142 18.26 33.74 -19.01
C ASP A 142 17.90 34.54 -20.27
N ASN A 143 18.84 35.33 -20.79
CA ASN A 143 18.61 36.13 -22.00
C ASN A 143 18.22 35.28 -23.23
N SER A 144 18.63 34.02 -23.28
CA SER A 144 18.26 33.06 -24.33
C SER A 144 16.77 32.72 -24.36
N TRP A 145 16.00 33.08 -23.33
CA TRP A 145 14.55 32.83 -23.24
C TRP A 145 13.71 33.98 -23.83
N LYS A 146 14.32 35.11 -24.20
CA LYS A 146 13.60 36.33 -24.61
C LYS A 146 12.61 36.14 -25.78
N GLU A 147 12.93 35.24 -26.72
CA GLU A 147 12.11 34.95 -27.90
C GLU A 147 11.27 33.66 -27.73
N LYS A 148 11.14 33.16 -26.51
CA LYS A 148 10.36 31.96 -26.15
C LYS A 148 9.11 32.34 -25.36
N ASP A 149 8.14 31.44 -25.28
CA ASP A 149 7.12 31.50 -24.24
C ASP A 149 7.70 30.93 -22.94
N VAL A 150 7.42 31.55 -21.79
CA VAL A 150 7.87 31.09 -20.48
C VAL A 150 6.67 30.61 -19.69
N ILE A 151 6.64 29.31 -19.39
CA ILE A 151 5.57 28.64 -18.68
C ILE A 151 5.98 28.45 -17.22
N LEU A 152 5.10 28.84 -16.30
CA LEU A 152 5.22 28.58 -14.87
C LEU A 152 4.41 27.32 -14.54
N HIS A 153 5.07 26.31 -13.97
CA HIS A 153 4.49 25.04 -13.61
C HIS A 153 4.44 24.87 -12.08
N PHE A 154 3.27 24.48 -11.57
CA PHE A 154 3.08 23.97 -10.22
C PHE A 154 2.63 22.50 -10.29
N GLY A 155 3.40 21.57 -9.72
CA GLY A 155 3.09 20.14 -9.77
C GLY A 155 1.90 19.72 -8.91
N GLY A 156 1.57 20.50 -7.87
CA GLY A 156 0.48 20.24 -6.93
C GLY A 156 0.46 21.27 -5.80
N VAL A 157 -0.70 21.88 -5.56
CA VAL A 157 -0.91 22.91 -4.53
C VAL A 157 -2.22 22.61 -3.80
N SER A 158 -2.17 22.49 -2.47
CA SER A 158 -3.32 22.18 -1.63
C SER A 158 -3.88 23.41 -0.90
N SER A 159 -5.17 23.80 -1.05
CA SER A 159 -6.21 23.21 -1.94
C SER A 159 -6.57 24.04 -3.17
N ALA A 160 -6.41 25.36 -3.10
CA ALA A 160 -6.62 26.28 -4.21
C ALA A 160 -5.69 27.49 -4.09
N PHE A 161 -5.34 28.11 -5.21
CA PHE A 161 -4.40 29.23 -5.16
C PHE A 161 -4.57 30.26 -6.27
N TYR A 162 -4.17 31.49 -5.95
CA TYR A 162 -3.97 32.57 -6.90
C TYR A 162 -2.48 32.85 -7.08
N VAL A 163 -2.08 33.24 -8.29
CA VAL A 163 -0.69 33.56 -8.63
C VAL A 163 -0.57 34.91 -9.34
N TRP A 164 0.48 35.65 -8.98
CA TRP A 164 0.89 36.91 -9.59
C TRP A 164 2.36 36.87 -9.98
N VAL A 165 2.70 37.58 -11.05
CA VAL A 165 4.09 37.80 -11.47
C VAL A 165 4.31 39.31 -11.61
N ASN A 166 5.31 39.84 -10.91
CA ASN A 166 5.64 41.27 -10.90
C ASN A 166 4.44 42.18 -10.60
N GLY A 167 3.56 41.80 -9.66
CA GLY A 167 2.37 42.59 -9.30
C GLY A 167 1.13 42.30 -10.13
N GLU A 168 1.27 41.64 -11.27
CA GLU A 168 0.17 41.43 -12.21
C GLU A 168 -0.48 40.05 -12.02
N PHE A 169 -1.81 40.01 -12.08
CA PHE A 169 -2.57 38.77 -11.91
C PHE A 169 -2.35 37.82 -13.07
N VAL A 170 -1.93 36.59 -12.76
CA VAL A 170 -1.68 35.53 -13.74
C VAL A 170 -2.86 34.58 -13.82
N GLY A 171 -3.30 34.00 -12.69
CA GLY A 171 -4.38 33.02 -12.72
C GLY A 171 -4.78 32.43 -11.36
N TYR A 172 -5.74 31.51 -11.41
CA TYR A 172 -6.31 30.76 -10.29
C TYR A 172 -6.43 29.27 -10.67
N SER A 173 -6.28 28.36 -9.73
CA SER A 173 -6.53 26.93 -9.96
C SER A 173 -6.91 26.16 -8.69
N GLU A 174 -7.68 25.09 -8.89
CA GLU A 174 -8.02 24.03 -7.94
C GLU A 174 -7.51 22.66 -8.41
N ASP A 175 -7.79 21.64 -7.59
CA ASP A 175 -7.40 20.23 -7.68
C ASP A 175 -5.92 20.00 -7.37
N THR A 176 -5.70 19.37 -6.21
CA THR A 176 -4.43 19.34 -5.48
C THR A 176 -3.40 18.37 -6.04
N ARG A 177 -3.81 17.52 -6.98
CA ARG A 177 -3.06 16.33 -7.40
C ARG A 177 -2.64 16.34 -8.86
N LEU A 178 -3.02 17.38 -9.59
CA LEU A 178 -2.70 17.56 -11.00
C LEU A 178 -2.04 18.93 -11.24
N PRO A 179 -1.12 19.02 -12.21
CA PRO A 179 -0.33 20.23 -12.41
C PRO A 179 -1.16 21.41 -12.90
N SER A 180 -0.74 22.61 -12.51
CA SER A 180 -1.31 23.88 -12.97
C SER A 180 -0.24 24.71 -13.65
N GLU A 181 -0.45 25.01 -14.93
CA GLU A 181 0.50 25.73 -15.77
C GLU A 181 -0.05 27.06 -16.26
N PHE A 182 0.80 28.07 -16.31
CA PHE A 182 0.45 29.42 -16.75
C PHE A 182 1.51 29.99 -17.69
N ASP A 183 1.11 30.58 -18.82
CA ASP A 183 2.01 31.37 -19.65
C ASP A 183 2.27 32.72 -18.97
N ILE A 184 3.49 32.91 -18.48
CA ILE A 184 3.89 34.13 -17.78
C ILE A 184 4.66 35.13 -18.65
N THR A 185 4.80 34.86 -19.95
CA THR A 185 5.68 35.59 -20.87
C THR A 185 5.45 37.11 -20.84
N LYS A 186 4.19 37.53 -20.89
CA LYS A 186 3.81 38.96 -20.94
C LYS A 186 4.03 39.71 -19.61
N TYR A 187 4.26 38.99 -18.51
CA TYR A 187 4.43 39.57 -17.18
C TYR A 187 5.90 39.72 -16.78
N LEU A 188 6.81 39.10 -17.54
CA LEU A 188 8.24 39.13 -17.25
C LEU A 188 8.88 40.47 -17.61
N LYS A 189 9.87 40.85 -16.81
CA LYS A 189 10.75 42.01 -17.06
C LYS A 189 12.21 41.56 -17.13
N SER A 190 13.06 42.40 -17.71
CA SER A 190 14.51 42.17 -17.70
C SER A 190 15.07 42.24 -16.28
N GLY A 191 15.99 41.33 -15.94
CA GLY A 191 16.60 41.25 -14.62
C GLY A 191 15.80 40.39 -13.63
N GLU A 192 15.69 40.86 -12.39
CA GLU A 192 14.98 40.16 -11.32
C GLU A 192 13.46 40.27 -11.50
N ASN A 193 12.78 39.14 -11.36
CA ASN A 193 11.34 38.98 -11.39
C ASN A 193 10.87 38.43 -10.04
N SER A 194 9.59 38.65 -9.69
CA SER A 194 8.97 38.12 -8.48
C SER A 194 7.71 37.33 -8.80
N ILE A 195 7.53 36.19 -8.17
CA ILE A 195 6.28 35.42 -8.11
C ILE A 195 5.70 35.59 -6.71
N ALA A 196 4.40 35.87 -6.63
CA ALA A 196 3.62 35.84 -5.40
C ALA A 196 2.49 34.83 -5.53
N VAL A 197 2.29 33.97 -4.52
CA VAL A 197 1.25 32.93 -4.50
C VAL A 197 0.45 33.05 -3.21
N LYS A 198 -0.88 33.03 -3.32
CA LYS A 198 -1.80 32.97 -2.18
C LYS A 198 -2.54 31.64 -2.20
N VAL A 199 -2.24 30.77 -1.24
CA VAL A 199 -2.79 29.42 -1.13
C VAL A 199 -3.82 29.35 -0.02
N TYR A 200 -5.01 28.83 -0.32
CA TYR A 200 -6.09 28.58 0.63
C TYR A 200 -6.07 27.13 1.08
N ARG A 201 -6.28 26.89 2.38
CA ARG A 201 -6.44 25.54 2.92
C ARG A 201 -7.71 24.87 2.38
N TRP A 202 -8.82 25.59 2.38
CA TRP A 202 -10.13 25.08 1.95
C TRP A 202 -10.69 25.90 0.78
N SER A 203 -11.30 25.19 -0.18
CA SER A 203 -12.04 25.72 -1.33
C SER A 203 -13.25 24.82 -1.59
N ASP A 204 -14.14 25.18 -2.52
CA ASP A 204 -15.21 24.26 -2.92
C ASP A 204 -14.66 22.96 -3.52
N GLY A 205 -13.49 23.00 -4.19
CA GLY A 205 -12.74 21.81 -4.58
C GLY A 205 -12.47 20.83 -3.42
N SER A 206 -12.34 21.29 -2.17
CA SER A 206 -12.15 20.43 -1.00
C SER A 206 -13.33 19.49 -0.71
N TYR A 207 -14.54 19.79 -1.22
CA TYR A 207 -15.66 18.86 -1.13
C TYR A 207 -15.46 17.61 -2.00
N LEU A 208 -14.61 17.68 -3.02
CA LEU A 208 -14.25 16.57 -3.92
C LEU A 208 -12.98 15.83 -3.49
N GLU A 209 -12.39 16.20 -2.35
CA GLU A 209 -11.12 15.68 -1.87
C GLU A 209 -11.27 15.17 -0.43
N ALA A 210 -12.28 14.32 -0.22
CA ALA A 210 -12.65 13.77 1.07
C ALA A 210 -11.94 12.44 1.42
N GLN A 211 -10.79 12.14 0.81
CA GLN A 211 -10.05 10.88 1.01
C GLN A 211 -9.69 10.60 2.48
N ASP A 212 -9.65 9.32 2.82
CA ASP A 212 -9.18 8.82 4.13
C ASP A 212 -7.66 8.99 4.33
N HIS A 213 -7.24 10.22 4.59
CA HIS A 213 -5.84 10.58 4.82
C HIS A 213 -5.68 11.91 5.58
N TRP A 214 -4.44 12.31 5.87
CA TRP A 214 -4.14 13.62 6.47
C TRP A 214 -4.58 14.79 5.58
N ARG A 215 -5.23 15.77 6.19
CA ARG A 215 -5.64 17.04 5.57
C ARG A 215 -4.55 18.10 5.76
N LEU A 216 -3.61 18.12 4.82
CA LEU A 216 -2.46 19.04 4.79
C LEU A 216 -2.60 20.07 3.67
N SER A 217 -1.76 21.11 3.71
CA SER A 217 -1.87 22.27 2.83
C SER A 217 -0.51 22.79 2.37
N GLY A 218 -0.49 23.58 1.30
CA GLY A 218 0.72 24.25 0.80
C GLY A 218 1.10 23.84 -0.62
N ILE A 219 2.31 24.18 -1.03
CA ILE A 219 2.84 23.80 -2.35
C ILE A 219 3.50 22.42 -2.18
N GLU A 220 2.73 21.35 -2.42
CA GLU A 220 3.09 19.97 -2.05
C GLU A 220 4.02 19.28 -3.05
N ARG A 221 4.06 19.75 -4.30
CA ARG A 221 4.95 19.24 -5.35
C ARG A 221 5.74 20.37 -6.01
N GLU A 222 6.67 20.00 -6.87
CA GLU A 222 7.65 20.92 -7.44
C GLU A 222 7.07 22.16 -8.13
N VAL A 223 7.89 23.22 -8.18
CA VAL A 223 7.63 24.43 -8.97
C VAL A 223 8.82 24.67 -9.89
N TYR A 224 8.56 24.94 -11.16
CA TYR A 224 9.61 25.29 -12.12
C TYR A 224 9.11 26.19 -13.24
N LEU A 225 10.08 26.76 -13.97
CA LEU A 225 9.86 27.46 -15.22
C LEU A 225 10.36 26.64 -16.38
N GLN A 226 9.63 26.70 -17.50
CA GLN A 226 10.06 26.13 -18.76
C GLN A 226 9.96 27.16 -19.87
N ALA A 227 11.03 27.34 -20.64
CA ALA A 227 10.99 28.15 -21.86
C ALA A 227 10.74 27.28 -23.08
N VAL A 228 9.65 27.55 -23.79
CA VAL A 228 9.17 26.77 -24.93
C VAL A 228 9.14 27.62 -26.21
N PRO A 229 9.44 27.06 -27.39
CA PRO A 229 9.38 27.82 -28.63
C PRO A 229 7.97 28.36 -28.94
N LYS A 230 7.90 29.51 -29.63
CA LYS A 230 6.64 30.12 -30.08
C LYS A 230 5.84 29.21 -31.02
N VAL A 231 6.54 28.44 -31.85
CA VAL A 231 5.97 27.41 -32.72
C VAL A 231 6.49 26.07 -32.24
N ARG A 232 5.62 25.23 -31.69
CA ARG A 232 6.02 24.02 -30.95
C ARG A 232 4.98 22.91 -31.06
N LEU A 233 5.44 21.68 -30.92
CA LEU A 233 4.65 20.55 -30.44
C LEU A 233 4.24 20.84 -29.00
N SER A 234 2.94 21.02 -28.78
CA SER A 234 2.35 21.37 -27.48
C SER A 234 1.77 20.17 -26.74
N ASP A 235 1.37 19.13 -27.47
CA ASP A 235 0.94 17.85 -26.91
C ASP A 235 1.12 16.75 -27.97
N PHE A 236 1.03 15.49 -27.54
CA PHE A 236 0.90 14.34 -28.43
C PHE A 236 0.29 13.15 -27.71
N THR A 237 -0.38 12.29 -28.49
CA THR A 237 -0.81 10.97 -28.03
C THR A 237 -0.12 9.89 -28.85
N VAL A 238 0.38 8.86 -28.16
CA VAL A 238 0.94 7.64 -28.76
C VAL A 238 -0.01 6.47 -28.49
N ARG A 239 -0.31 5.68 -29.52
CA ARG A 239 -0.98 4.38 -29.40
C ARG A 239 -0.15 3.30 -30.08
N THR A 240 -0.19 2.09 -29.52
CA THR A 240 0.40 0.90 -30.13
C THR A 240 -0.72 -0.08 -30.42
N ASP A 241 -0.87 -0.43 -31.68
CA ASP A 241 -1.90 -1.33 -32.19
C ASP A 241 -1.20 -2.63 -32.63
N LEU A 242 -1.41 -3.73 -31.91
CA LEU A 242 -0.80 -5.02 -32.24
C LEU A 242 -1.68 -5.76 -33.25
N ASP A 243 -1.08 -6.54 -34.14
CA ASP A 243 -1.87 -7.38 -35.04
C ASP A 243 -2.57 -8.53 -34.29
N GLU A 244 -3.49 -9.24 -34.96
CA GLU A 244 -4.30 -10.32 -34.35
C GLU A 244 -3.47 -11.44 -33.69
N ASN A 245 -2.20 -11.61 -34.10
CA ASN A 245 -1.29 -12.62 -33.52
C ASN A 245 -0.33 -12.01 -32.48
N TYR A 246 -0.43 -10.71 -32.22
CA TYR A 246 0.48 -9.92 -31.39
C TYR A 246 1.94 -9.99 -31.86
N ASP A 247 2.18 -10.17 -33.16
CA ASP A 247 3.49 -10.35 -33.76
C ASP A 247 4.08 -9.04 -34.26
N ASN A 248 3.30 -8.19 -34.92
CA ASN A 248 3.72 -6.87 -35.39
C ASN A 248 2.88 -5.79 -34.71
N ALA A 249 3.38 -4.55 -34.73
CA ALA A 249 2.65 -3.40 -34.23
C ALA A 249 2.64 -2.25 -35.22
N LEU A 250 1.58 -1.46 -35.18
CA LEU A 250 1.51 -0.14 -35.77
C LEU A 250 1.65 0.90 -34.64
N LEU A 251 2.76 1.65 -34.66
CA LEU A 251 2.92 2.83 -33.81
C LEU A 251 2.12 3.98 -34.42
N GLN A 252 1.13 4.50 -33.71
CA GLN A 252 0.27 5.60 -34.15
C GLN A 252 0.55 6.85 -33.31
N ILE A 253 0.75 7.98 -33.97
CA ILE A 253 1.11 9.25 -33.33
C ILE A 253 0.09 10.31 -33.75
N ARG A 254 -0.45 11.03 -32.77
CA ARG A 254 -1.29 12.23 -32.98
C ARG A 254 -0.68 13.44 -32.26
N PRO A 255 0.06 14.31 -32.95
CA PRO A 255 0.64 15.53 -32.41
C PRO A 255 -0.38 16.66 -32.37
N GLU A 256 -0.15 17.63 -31.47
CA GLU A 256 -0.86 18.90 -31.41
C GLU A 256 0.16 20.05 -31.35
N PHE A 257 -0.15 21.19 -31.98
CA PHE A 257 0.79 22.30 -32.10
C PHE A 257 0.22 23.63 -31.60
N VAL A 258 1.09 24.44 -31.00
CA VAL A 258 0.83 25.87 -30.73
C VAL A 258 1.68 26.72 -31.67
N VAL A 259 1.07 27.73 -32.26
CA VAL A 259 1.70 28.71 -33.17
C VAL A 259 1.46 30.13 -32.63
N ASN A 260 2.37 30.61 -31.80
CA ASN A 260 2.28 31.91 -31.11
C ASN A 260 3.21 32.96 -31.73
N ILE A 261 2.92 33.41 -32.95
CA ILE A 261 3.69 34.43 -33.67
C ILE A 261 2.90 35.75 -33.78
N ALA A 262 3.55 36.89 -33.58
CA ALA A 262 2.90 38.20 -33.66
C ALA A 262 2.35 38.50 -35.07
N ASP A 263 1.19 39.18 -35.13
CA ASP A 263 0.57 39.76 -36.34
C ASP A 263 0.18 38.79 -37.48
N LYS A 264 -0.09 37.52 -37.19
CA LYS A 264 -0.51 36.55 -38.22
C LYS A 264 -1.61 35.62 -37.70
N TYR A 265 -2.70 35.50 -38.47
CA TYR A 265 -3.84 34.62 -38.17
C TYR A 265 -3.38 33.18 -37.86
N VAL A 266 -3.84 32.64 -36.73
CA VAL A 266 -3.38 31.35 -36.16
C VAL A 266 -4.34 30.18 -36.44
N GLU A 267 -5.64 30.41 -36.64
CA GLU A 267 -6.60 29.34 -36.94
C GLU A 267 -7.18 29.45 -38.35
N LYS A 268 -7.07 28.35 -39.11
CA LYS A 268 -7.77 28.15 -40.37
C LYS A 268 -9.20 27.69 -40.07
N ILE A 269 -10.18 28.58 -40.16
CA ILE A 269 -11.58 28.11 -40.32
C ILE A 269 -11.96 28.24 -41.78
N GLY A 270 -11.73 27.16 -42.52
CA GLY A 270 -12.33 26.92 -43.84
C GLY A 270 -11.45 27.19 -45.05
N TYR A 271 -12.11 27.18 -46.20
CA TYR A 271 -11.55 27.51 -47.50
C TYR A 271 -11.98 28.92 -47.89
N PHE A 272 -11.16 29.62 -48.68
CA PHE A 272 -11.65 30.73 -49.49
C PHE A 272 -11.90 30.21 -50.91
N GLY A 273 -13.14 29.80 -51.18
CA GLY A 273 -13.48 29.05 -52.40
C GLY A 273 -12.96 27.61 -52.34
N ASN A 274 -12.08 27.22 -53.27
CA ASN A 274 -11.46 25.89 -53.32
C ASN A 274 -10.03 25.84 -52.75
N ASN A 275 -9.49 26.97 -52.25
CA ASN A 275 -8.13 27.04 -51.71
C ASN A 275 -8.14 26.99 -50.17
N PRO A 276 -7.36 26.12 -49.52
CA PRO A 276 -7.21 26.12 -48.08
C PRO A 276 -6.53 27.42 -47.64
N LEU A 277 -7.00 28.01 -46.53
CA LEU A 277 -6.26 29.09 -45.87
C LEU A 277 -4.85 28.58 -45.52
N GLN A 278 -3.81 29.41 -45.65
CA GLN A 278 -2.41 29.03 -45.36
C GLN A 278 -1.90 29.75 -44.12
N THR A 279 -1.10 29.06 -43.28
CA THR A 279 -0.30 29.70 -42.22
C THR A 279 1.14 29.86 -42.68
N THR A 280 1.90 30.77 -42.06
CA THR A 280 3.32 30.95 -42.41
C THR A 280 4.22 29.80 -41.95
N VAL A 281 3.67 28.79 -41.28
CA VAL A 281 4.39 27.63 -40.76
C VAL A 281 3.90 26.31 -41.36
N ASP A 282 3.06 26.35 -42.40
CA ASP A 282 2.53 25.13 -43.03
C ASP A 282 3.64 24.21 -43.56
N ASP A 283 4.71 24.79 -44.10
CA ASP A 283 5.87 24.08 -44.66
C ASP A 283 6.93 23.69 -43.60
N TRP A 284 6.73 24.04 -42.34
CA TRP A 284 7.57 23.52 -41.25
C TRP A 284 7.27 22.03 -41.08
N THR A 285 8.19 21.26 -40.52
CA THR A 285 8.03 19.81 -40.41
C THR A 285 8.19 19.29 -38.98
N LEU A 286 7.37 18.32 -38.61
CA LEU A 286 7.61 17.42 -37.49
C LEU A 286 8.29 16.15 -38.01
N LYS A 287 9.42 15.79 -37.40
CA LYS A 287 10.09 14.50 -37.60
C LYS A 287 9.93 13.63 -36.37
N THR A 288 9.65 12.34 -36.59
CA THR A 288 9.63 11.35 -35.51
C THR A 288 10.52 10.16 -35.82
N ARG A 289 11.19 9.65 -34.79
CA ARG A 289 12.07 8.48 -34.88
C ARG A 289 11.97 7.64 -33.62
N LEU A 290 11.62 6.37 -33.78
CA LEU A 290 11.61 5.40 -32.70
C LEU A 290 13.00 4.76 -32.59
N VAL A 291 13.53 4.66 -31.37
CA VAL A 291 14.78 3.94 -31.09
C VAL A 291 14.59 2.91 -29.99
N ASP A 292 15.38 1.83 -30.08
CA ASP A 292 15.49 0.82 -29.04
C ASP A 292 16.28 1.31 -27.81
N ALA A 293 16.42 0.43 -26.82
CA ALA A 293 17.14 0.74 -25.57
C ALA A 293 18.63 1.06 -25.79
N GLU A 294 19.21 0.60 -26.90
CA GLU A 294 20.58 0.84 -27.32
C GLU A 294 20.73 2.12 -28.17
N GLY A 295 19.62 2.79 -28.51
CA GLY A 295 19.59 4.02 -29.30
C GLY A 295 19.59 3.78 -30.82
N LEU A 296 19.39 2.55 -31.29
CA LEU A 296 19.29 2.20 -32.70
C LEU A 296 17.86 2.42 -33.19
N SER A 297 17.73 2.97 -34.41
CA SER A 297 16.42 3.27 -34.99
C SER A 297 15.64 1.98 -35.31
N VAL A 298 14.33 2.02 -35.05
CA VAL A 298 13.40 0.90 -35.24
C VAL A 298 12.20 1.36 -36.07
N GLY A 299 11.97 0.69 -37.20
CA GLY A 299 10.99 1.13 -38.20
C GLY A 299 11.46 2.38 -38.95
N ASP A 300 10.57 2.90 -39.81
CA ASP A 300 10.87 4.07 -40.64
C ASP A 300 10.72 5.38 -39.86
N GLU A 301 11.62 6.33 -40.16
CA GLU A 301 11.48 7.73 -39.74
C GLU A 301 10.30 8.38 -40.47
N ASN A 302 9.48 9.14 -39.73
CA ASN A 302 8.40 9.90 -40.33
C ASN A 302 8.74 11.40 -40.40
N THR A 303 8.35 12.05 -41.49
CA THR A 303 8.37 13.51 -41.64
C THR A 303 6.99 13.97 -42.08
N MET A 304 6.43 14.94 -41.37
CA MET A 304 5.11 15.50 -41.66
C MET A 304 5.15 17.03 -41.70
N PRO A 305 4.64 17.68 -42.76
CA PRO A 305 4.45 19.13 -42.74
C PRO A 305 3.37 19.51 -41.72
N LEU A 306 3.60 20.59 -40.97
CA LEU A 306 2.67 21.09 -39.94
C LEU A 306 1.31 21.44 -40.56
N GLY A 307 1.30 21.91 -41.81
CA GLY A 307 0.09 22.19 -42.57
C GLY A 307 -0.88 21.00 -42.70
N LYS A 308 -0.40 19.75 -42.56
CA LYS A 308 -1.24 18.55 -42.55
C LYS A 308 -2.16 18.51 -41.32
N PHE A 309 -1.66 18.91 -40.15
CA PHE A 309 -2.45 19.01 -38.92
C PHE A 309 -3.22 20.33 -38.87
N LEU A 310 -2.55 21.46 -39.12
CA LEU A 310 -3.17 22.80 -39.04
C LEU A 310 -4.31 23.00 -40.05
N GLY A 311 -4.31 22.24 -41.15
CA GLY A 311 -5.36 22.23 -42.17
C GLY A 311 -6.27 20.99 -42.14
N GLU A 312 -6.22 20.17 -41.09
CA GLU A 312 -7.03 18.94 -41.00
C GLU A 312 -8.52 19.29 -40.95
N PHE A 313 -9.29 18.71 -41.88
CA PHE A 313 -10.73 18.91 -41.95
C PHE A 313 -11.45 17.88 -41.07
N TYR A 314 -12.20 18.35 -40.07
CA TYR A 314 -13.05 17.50 -39.25
C TYR A 314 -14.35 17.20 -40.01
N PRO A 315 -14.65 15.92 -40.31
CA PRO A 315 -15.84 15.56 -41.06
C PRO A 315 -17.11 15.84 -40.26
N GLN A 316 -18.17 16.34 -40.91
CA GLN A 316 -19.43 16.68 -40.25
C GLN A 316 -20.17 15.47 -39.63
N ARG A 317 -19.90 14.25 -40.13
CA ARG A 317 -20.64 13.03 -39.78
C ARG A 317 -19.74 11.91 -39.25
N ASP A 318 -18.51 12.24 -38.86
CA ASP A 318 -17.52 11.27 -38.39
C ASP A 318 -16.44 11.98 -37.56
N ASN A 319 -15.36 11.28 -37.21
CA ASN A 319 -14.16 11.86 -36.63
C ASN A 319 -12.94 11.70 -37.57
N VAL A 320 -11.86 12.39 -37.25
CA VAL A 320 -10.59 12.26 -37.96
C VAL A 320 -9.85 10.98 -37.54
N ALA A 321 -9.03 10.43 -38.43
CA ALA A 321 -8.20 9.27 -38.11
C ALA A 321 -7.24 9.59 -36.94
N PHE A 322 -7.12 8.67 -35.99
CA PHE A 322 -6.23 8.89 -34.84
C PHE A 322 -4.77 9.06 -35.28
N GLY A 323 -4.17 8.06 -35.93
CA GLY A 323 -2.78 8.10 -36.36
C GLY A 323 -2.57 8.99 -37.58
N ILE A 324 -2.17 10.26 -37.38
CA ILE A 324 -1.80 11.15 -38.49
C ILE A 324 -0.39 10.83 -39.03
N MET A 325 0.47 10.28 -38.16
CA MET A 325 1.77 9.68 -38.47
C MET A 325 1.79 8.24 -37.95
N GLN A 326 2.36 7.32 -38.71
CA GLN A 326 2.35 5.89 -38.39
C GLN A 326 3.69 5.24 -38.76
N THR A 327 4.15 4.29 -37.95
CA THR A 327 5.34 3.46 -38.24
C THR A 327 4.98 1.99 -38.01
N GLU A 328 5.19 1.13 -39.01
CA GLU A 328 5.11 -0.32 -38.82
C GLU A 328 6.37 -0.80 -38.09
N VAL A 329 6.17 -1.58 -37.03
CA VAL A 329 7.25 -2.20 -36.25
C VAL A 329 7.06 -3.70 -36.25
N LYS A 330 8.01 -4.41 -36.86
CA LYS A 330 7.98 -5.86 -36.95
C LYS A 330 8.55 -6.50 -35.69
N SER A 331 7.83 -7.46 -35.12
CA SER A 331 8.27 -8.20 -33.93
C SER A 331 8.80 -7.30 -32.79
N PRO A 332 8.04 -6.27 -32.35
CA PRO A 332 8.48 -5.41 -31.27
C PRO A 332 8.67 -6.21 -29.99
N LYS A 333 9.65 -5.80 -29.17
CA LYS A 333 9.74 -6.27 -27.79
C LYS A 333 8.57 -5.67 -27.01
N LYS A 334 7.58 -6.51 -26.70
CA LYS A 334 6.35 -6.11 -26.01
C LYS A 334 6.61 -5.75 -24.54
N TRP A 335 5.91 -4.75 -24.04
CA TRP A 335 5.92 -4.31 -22.66
C TRP A 335 4.90 -5.10 -21.82
N SER A 336 5.28 -5.50 -20.61
CA SER A 336 4.41 -6.01 -19.56
C SER A 336 5.07 -5.79 -18.19
N ALA A 337 4.37 -6.03 -17.09
CA ALA A 337 4.95 -5.94 -15.74
C ALA A 337 6.10 -6.93 -15.47
N GLU A 338 6.23 -7.98 -16.29
CA GLU A 338 7.33 -8.97 -16.23
C GLU A 338 8.43 -8.69 -17.23
N ARG A 339 8.11 -7.98 -18.32
CA ARG A 339 9.03 -7.59 -19.39
C ARG A 339 8.84 -6.10 -19.71
N PRO A 340 9.33 -5.19 -18.86
CA PRO A 340 9.10 -3.75 -19.01
C PRO A 340 10.02 -3.12 -20.07
N TYR A 341 10.01 -3.65 -21.30
CA TYR A 341 10.86 -3.13 -22.37
C TYR A 341 10.31 -1.79 -22.88
N LEU A 342 11.16 -0.76 -22.89
CA LEU A 342 10.81 0.58 -23.33
C LEU A 342 11.68 1.02 -24.52
N TYR A 343 11.00 1.44 -25.58
CA TYR A 343 11.59 2.22 -26.67
C TYR A 343 11.56 3.70 -26.30
N THR A 344 12.26 4.52 -27.07
CA THR A 344 12.17 5.99 -27.00
C THR A 344 11.71 6.55 -28.33
N LEU A 345 10.62 7.31 -28.34
CA LEU A 345 10.14 8.04 -29.52
C LEU A 345 10.66 9.47 -29.44
N LEU A 346 11.51 9.86 -30.38
CA LEU A 346 12.07 11.20 -30.53
C LEU A 346 11.19 12.05 -31.44
N PHE A 347 11.06 13.33 -31.09
CA PHE A 347 10.34 14.34 -31.87
C PHE A 347 11.26 15.54 -32.16
N SER A 348 11.23 16.04 -33.39
CA SER A 348 11.92 17.27 -33.77
C SER A 348 11.03 18.16 -34.65
N VAL A 349 10.77 19.39 -34.21
CA VAL A 349 10.10 20.40 -35.04
C VAL A 349 11.18 21.21 -35.76
N GLN A 350 11.06 21.34 -37.09
CA GLN A 350 12.00 22.05 -37.94
C GLN A 350 11.29 23.16 -38.73
N ASP A 351 11.95 24.30 -38.88
CA ASP A 351 11.46 25.36 -39.77
C ASP A 351 11.64 25.01 -41.25
N ASN A 352 11.14 25.87 -42.14
CA ASN A 352 11.23 25.69 -43.59
C ASN A 352 12.67 25.74 -44.15
N ASN A 353 13.67 26.15 -43.35
CA ASN A 353 15.09 26.11 -43.70
C ASN A 353 15.80 24.87 -43.12
N GLY A 354 15.06 23.98 -42.45
CA GLY A 354 15.59 22.77 -41.80
C GLY A 354 16.24 23.03 -40.44
N LYS A 355 16.09 24.23 -39.86
CA LYS A 355 16.59 24.52 -38.51
C LYS A 355 15.70 23.85 -37.48
N ILE A 356 16.31 23.10 -36.55
CA ILE A 356 15.59 22.52 -35.41
C ILE A 356 15.16 23.63 -34.45
N ILE A 357 13.86 23.67 -34.16
CA ILE A 357 13.20 24.62 -33.27
C ILE A 357 12.91 23.98 -31.90
N GLN A 358 12.57 22.68 -31.90
CA GLN A 358 12.23 21.93 -30.70
C GLN A 358 12.75 20.50 -30.82
N THR A 359 13.24 19.95 -29.70
CA THR A 359 13.53 18.51 -29.56
C THR A 359 12.89 18.01 -28.28
N THR A 360 12.17 16.89 -28.36
CA THR A 360 11.55 16.22 -27.20
C THR A 360 11.46 14.70 -27.42
N SER A 361 10.98 13.97 -26.42
CA SER A 361 10.86 12.52 -26.45
C SER A 361 9.80 11.99 -25.49
N THR A 362 9.35 10.76 -25.72
CA THR A 362 8.59 9.97 -24.75
C THR A 362 9.03 8.51 -24.77
N LYS A 363 8.77 7.77 -23.69
CA LYS A 363 8.97 6.31 -23.66
C LYS A 363 7.76 5.63 -24.30
N VAL A 364 8.01 4.51 -24.97
CA VAL A 364 6.97 3.71 -25.64
C VAL A 364 7.13 2.25 -25.24
N GLY A 365 6.11 1.68 -24.63
CA GLY A 365 5.98 0.24 -24.42
C GLY A 365 4.92 -0.31 -25.35
N PHE A 366 5.30 -1.22 -26.27
CA PHE A 366 4.34 -1.88 -27.15
C PHE A 366 3.50 -2.86 -26.34
N ARG A 367 2.23 -2.52 -26.10
CA ARG A 367 1.31 -3.38 -25.38
C ARG A 367 -0.11 -3.19 -25.84
N GLU A 368 -0.92 -4.22 -25.68
CA GLU A 368 -2.36 -4.16 -25.83
C GLU A 368 -3.04 -4.77 -24.61
N VAL A 369 -4.17 -4.19 -24.23
CA VAL A 369 -5.00 -4.62 -23.10
C VAL A 369 -6.38 -4.95 -23.65
N ASP A 370 -6.93 -6.09 -23.25
CA ASP A 370 -8.24 -6.56 -23.72
C ASP A 370 -9.03 -7.26 -22.59
N ILE A 371 -10.36 -7.34 -22.72
CA ILE A 371 -11.26 -8.13 -21.90
C ILE A 371 -12.05 -9.04 -22.82
N ASP A 372 -11.80 -10.35 -22.72
CA ASP A 372 -12.45 -11.33 -23.58
C ASP A 372 -13.87 -11.71 -23.10
N ASP A 373 -14.56 -12.52 -23.91
CA ASP A 373 -15.91 -13.02 -23.61
C ASP A 373 -16.03 -13.86 -22.33
N ARG A 374 -14.89 -14.34 -21.79
CA ARG A 374 -14.83 -15.08 -20.51
C ARG A 374 -14.64 -14.14 -19.32
N GLY A 375 -14.57 -12.83 -19.54
CA GLY A 375 -14.30 -11.83 -18.53
C GLY A 375 -12.85 -11.85 -18.03
N ARG A 376 -11.91 -12.35 -18.83
CA ARG A 376 -10.49 -12.35 -18.49
C ARG A 376 -9.85 -11.04 -18.96
N PHE A 377 -9.09 -10.40 -18.09
CA PHE A 377 -8.25 -9.27 -18.46
C PHE A 377 -6.95 -9.80 -19.08
N LEU A 378 -6.67 -9.37 -20.30
CA LEU A 378 -5.54 -9.82 -21.09
C LEU A 378 -4.53 -8.69 -21.28
N VAL A 379 -3.25 -9.03 -21.25
CA VAL A 379 -2.16 -8.17 -21.71
C VAL A 379 -1.39 -8.92 -22.78
N ASN A 380 -1.33 -8.37 -23.99
CA ASN A 380 -0.70 -9.00 -25.16
C ASN A 380 -1.24 -10.43 -25.41
N GLY A 381 -2.55 -10.61 -25.27
CA GLY A 381 -3.24 -11.90 -25.44
C GLY A 381 -3.16 -12.87 -24.25
N ASN A 382 -2.42 -12.56 -23.18
CA ASN A 382 -2.23 -13.44 -22.03
C ASN A 382 -3.05 -12.99 -20.82
N PRO A 383 -3.74 -13.90 -20.09
CA PRO A 383 -4.53 -13.53 -18.93
C PRO A 383 -3.64 -13.06 -17.77
N VAL A 384 -4.01 -11.95 -17.13
CA VAL A 384 -3.28 -11.38 -16.00
C VAL A 384 -4.14 -11.35 -14.75
N LYS A 385 -3.54 -11.67 -13.60
CA LYS A 385 -4.10 -11.40 -12.28
C LYS A 385 -3.41 -10.16 -11.70
N MET A 386 -4.19 -9.21 -11.19
CA MET A 386 -3.73 -8.02 -10.47
C MET A 386 -3.35 -8.43 -9.05
N ILE A 387 -2.04 -8.54 -8.82
CA ILE A 387 -1.40 -8.68 -7.52
C ILE A 387 -1.08 -7.25 -7.07
N GLY A 388 -2.10 -6.58 -6.53
CA GLY A 388 -2.10 -5.15 -6.31
C GLY A 388 -1.95 -4.71 -4.86
N VAL A 389 -1.58 -3.44 -4.68
CA VAL A 389 -1.68 -2.71 -3.41
C VAL A 389 -2.15 -1.27 -3.67
N ASN A 390 -2.94 -0.69 -2.76
CA ASN A 390 -3.30 0.72 -2.77
C ASN A 390 -2.14 1.56 -2.20
N ARG A 391 -1.80 2.68 -2.81
CA ARG A 391 -0.69 3.53 -2.35
C ARG A 391 -1.10 4.99 -2.27
N HIS A 392 -1.06 5.54 -1.05
CA HIS A 392 -1.03 6.98 -0.80
C HIS A 392 0.39 7.56 -0.91
N ASP A 393 0.48 8.83 -1.31
CA ASP A 393 1.68 9.65 -1.13
C ASP A 393 1.79 10.01 0.37
N HIS A 394 2.66 9.31 1.11
CA HIS A 394 2.96 9.61 2.53
C HIS A 394 4.46 9.58 2.84
N ASP A 395 4.90 10.50 3.68
CA ASP A 395 6.17 10.50 4.38
C ASP A 395 5.98 10.91 5.85
N MET A 396 6.65 10.23 6.76
CA MET A 396 6.47 10.46 8.20
C MET A 396 6.99 11.82 8.66
N ILE A 397 7.91 12.46 7.93
CA ILE A 397 8.51 13.77 8.26
C ILE A 397 7.91 14.87 7.38
N ASP A 398 7.79 14.62 6.08
CA ASP A 398 7.42 15.64 5.09
C ASP A 398 5.96 15.58 4.63
N GLY A 399 5.15 14.69 5.21
CA GLY A 399 3.73 14.58 4.91
C GLY A 399 3.52 14.10 3.47
N LYS A 400 2.96 14.95 2.61
CA LYS A 400 2.68 14.59 1.20
C LYS A 400 3.75 15.06 0.22
N ALA A 401 4.81 15.73 0.71
CA ALA A 401 5.90 16.25 -0.11
C ALA A 401 7.04 15.21 -0.25
N LEU A 402 6.76 14.09 -0.92
CA LEU A 402 7.72 12.99 -1.06
C LEU A 402 8.93 13.38 -1.92
N SER A 403 10.10 12.85 -1.57
CA SER A 403 11.26 12.92 -2.46
C SER A 403 11.16 11.86 -3.58
N ARG A 404 11.88 12.08 -4.68
CA ARG A 404 12.02 11.06 -5.74
C ARG A 404 12.61 9.74 -5.22
N ALA A 405 13.48 9.81 -4.22
CA ALA A 405 14.08 8.61 -3.62
C ALA A 405 13.04 7.78 -2.85
N ASP A 406 12.10 8.44 -2.16
CA ASP A 406 11.02 7.76 -1.44
C ASP A 406 10.07 7.05 -2.42
N ILE A 407 9.69 7.73 -3.51
CA ILE A 407 8.83 7.18 -4.56
C ILE A 407 9.50 5.96 -5.23
N GLU A 408 10.80 6.06 -5.56
CA GLU A 408 11.54 4.93 -6.12
C GLU A 408 11.67 3.76 -5.14
N LYS A 409 11.89 4.06 -3.85
CA LYS A 409 11.99 3.04 -2.82
C LYS A 409 10.70 2.24 -2.67
N ASP A 410 9.55 2.90 -2.75
CA ASP A 410 8.25 2.23 -2.74
C ASP A 410 8.12 1.25 -3.92
N VAL A 411 8.40 1.71 -5.15
CA VAL A 411 8.33 0.86 -6.36
C VAL A 411 9.29 -0.33 -6.28
N GLN A 412 10.51 -0.12 -5.80
CA GLN A 412 11.49 -1.19 -5.58
C GLN A 412 10.97 -2.25 -4.61
N LEU A 413 10.46 -1.82 -3.46
CA LEU A 413 9.93 -2.73 -2.44
C LEU A 413 8.72 -3.50 -2.98
N MET A 414 7.78 -2.85 -3.69
CA MET A 414 6.65 -3.54 -4.31
C MET A 414 7.11 -4.71 -5.19
N LYS A 415 8.11 -4.49 -6.05
CA LYS A 415 8.68 -5.55 -6.90
C LYS A 415 9.38 -6.64 -6.09
N GLN A 416 10.12 -6.29 -5.03
CA GLN A 416 10.78 -7.27 -4.14
C GLN A 416 9.79 -8.19 -3.40
N PHE A 417 8.56 -7.73 -3.18
CA PHE A 417 7.47 -8.47 -2.52
C PHE A 417 6.43 -9.04 -3.51
N ASN A 418 6.82 -9.22 -4.78
CA ASN A 418 6.04 -9.88 -5.83
C ASN A 418 4.76 -9.15 -6.28
N PHE A 419 4.58 -7.87 -5.91
CA PHE A 419 3.48 -7.08 -6.48
C PHE A 419 3.73 -6.79 -7.97
N ASN A 420 2.65 -6.86 -8.75
CA ASN A 420 2.67 -6.55 -10.18
C ASN A 420 1.76 -5.37 -10.54
N ALA A 421 0.97 -4.87 -9.59
CA ALA A 421 0.03 -3.78 -9.81
C ALA A 421 -0.03 -2.81 -8.63
N VAL A 422 -0.45 -1.58 -8.90
CA VAL A 422 -0.68 -0.53 -7.90
C VAL A 422 -1.88 0.33 -8.28
N ARG A 423 -2.69 0.71 -7.29
CA ARG A 423 -3.78 1.69 -7.43
C ARG A 423 -3.35 2.98 -6.74
N THR A 424 -3.46 4.10 -7.43
CA THR A 424 -3.07 5.42 -6.89
C THR A 424 -4.21 5.98 -6.02
N SER A 425 -4.35 5.44 -4.81
CA SER A 425 -5.42 5.83 -3.88
C SER A 425 -5.22 7.27 -3.39
N HIS A 426 -6.18 8.19 -3.52
CA HIS A 426 -7.32 8.18 -4.46
C HIS A 426 -7.24 9.42 -5.34
N TYR A 427 -6.12 9.51 -6.07
CA TYR A 427 -5.74 10.65 -6.88
C TYR A 427 -4.54 10.34 -7.78
N PRO A 428 -4.27 11.18 -8.79
CA PRO A 428 -3.07 11.00 -9.60
C PRO A 428 -1.81 11.33 -8.78
N ASN A 429 -0.85 10.40 -8.80
CA ASN A 429 0.44 10.55 -8.12
C ASN A 429 1.37 11.51 -8.90
N ASP A 430 2.58 11.72 -8.40
CA ASP A 430 3.62 12.48 -9.11
C ASP A 430 3.97 11.79 -10.44
N PRO A 431 4.16 12.52 -11.57
CA PRO A 431 4.54 11.93 -12.85
C PRO A 431 5.75 10.98 -12.79
N TYR A 432 6.70 11.22 -11.88
CA TYR A 432 7.87 10.35 -11.69
C TYR A 432 7.48 8.93 -11.23
N PHE A 433 6.37 8.77 -10.51
CA PHE A 433 5.87 7.46 -10.10
C PHE A 433 5.48 6.59 -11.30
N TYR A 434 4.83 7.17 -12.32
CA TYR A 434 4.42 6.45 -13.52
C TYR A 434 5.63 6.12 -14.42
N GLU A 435 6.62 7.03 -14.50
CA GLU A 435 7.90 6.74 -15.15
C GLU A 435 8.61 5.53 -14.52
N LEU A 436 8.58 5.45 -13.18
CA LEU A 436 9.12 4.29 -12.45
C LEU A 436 8.29 3.03 -12.68
N CYS A 437 6.96 3.11 -12.73
CA CYS A 437 6.10 1.95 -13.02
C CYS A 437 6.32 1.41 -14.44
N ASP A 438 6.52 2.29 -15.42
CA ASP A 438 6.90 1.92 -16.78
C ASP A 438 8.25 1.17 -16.81
N LEU A 439 9.23 1.68 -16.05
CA LEU A 439 10.61 1.18 -16.02
C LEU A 439 10.76 -0.13 -15.24
N TYR A 440 10.17 -0.21 -14.05
CA TYR A 440 10.25 -1.37 -13.16
C TYR A 440 9.23 -2.46 -13.51
N GLY A 441 8.18 -2.11 -14.26
CA GLY A 441 7.11 -3.02 -14.64
C GLY A 441 6.09 -3.21 -13.53
N LEU A 442 5.19 -2.24 -13.37
CA LEU A 442 3.97 -2.35 -12.56
C LEU A 442 2.77 -1.91 -13.40
N TYR A 443 1.66 -2.64 -13.30
CA TYR A 443 0.38 -2.21 -13.84
C TYR A 443 -0.24 -1.16 -12.93
N VAL A 444 -0.69 -0.05 -13.51
CA VAL A 444 -1.26 1.06 -12.75
C VAL A 444 -2.76 1.17 -13.05
N MET A 445 -3.54 1.21 -11.98
CA MET A 445 -4.88 1.78 -11.99
C MET A 445 -4.76 3.23 -11.54
N ASP A 446 -4.79 4.15 -12.50
CA ASP A 446 -4.66 5.58 -12.24
C ASP A 446 -6.03 6.18 -11.94
N GLU A 447 -6.15 6.93 -10.85
CA GLU A 447 -7.43 7.32 -10.27
C GLU A 447 -7.60 8.83 -10.20
N ALA A 448 -8.73 9.34 -10.69
CA ALA A 448 -9.05 10.76 -10.61
C ALA A 448 -9.12 11.21 -9.14
N ASN A 449 -8.67 12.43 -8.85
CA ASN A 449 -8.73 13.01 -7.51
C ASN A 449 -10.19 13.38 -7.17
N LEU A 450 -11.03 12.41 -6.87
CA LEU A 450 -12.46 12.58 -6.70
C LEU A 450 -12.99 11.65 -5.60
N GLU A 451 -13.18 12.21 -4.42
CA GLU A 451 -13.82 11.54 -3.29
C GLU A 451 -14.75 12.50 -2.54
N THR A 452 -16.04 12.15 -2.43
CA THR A 452 -17.06 12.93 -1.71
C THR A 452 -17.65 12.16 -0.55
N HIS A 453 -16.86 11.34 0.14
CA HIS A 453 -17.29 10.38 1.16
C HIS A 453 -18.28 11.01 2.17
N GLY A 454 -17.95 12.17 2.74
CA GLY A 454 -18.81 12.87 3.70
C GLY A 454 -20.17 13.33 3.16
N LEU A 455 -20.29 13.55 1.85
CA LEU A 455 -21.54 13.90 1.15
C LEU A 455 -22.20 12.72 0.43
N ARG A 456 -21.56 11.54 0.46
CA ARG A 456 -21.97 10.34 -0.29
C ARG A 456 -22.20 10.70 -1.78
N GLY A 457 -23.20 10.10 -2.43
CA GLY A 457 -23.53 10.31 -3.85
C GLY A 457 -24.12 11.67 -4.26
N LYS A 458 -24.15 12.66 -3.37
CA LYS A 458 -24.87 13.92 -3.62
C LYS A 458 -24.30 14.68 -4.81
N LEU A 459 -23.00 14.97 -4.81
CA LEU A 459 -22.36 15.82 -5.82
C LEU A 459 -22.30 15.17 -7.21
N SER A 460 -22.29 13.84 -7.27
CA SER A 460 -22.41 13.06 -8.50
C SER A 460 -23.69 13.32 -9.29
N ASN A 461 -24.69 13.94 -8.65
CA ASN A 461 -26.01 14.23 -9.20
C ASN A 461 -26.33 15.74 -9.29
N VAL A 462 -25.39 16.63 -8.96
CA VAL A 462 -25.61 18.10 -9.01
C VAL A 462 -24.97 18.67 -10.29
N PRO A 463 -25.75 19.27 -11.22
CA PRO A 463 -25.21 19.74 -12.50
C PRO A 463 -24.13 20.82 -12.41
N SER A 464 -24.17 21.70 -11.39
CA SER A 464 -23.16 22.74 -11.19
C SER A 464 -21.76 22.18 -10.88
N TRP A 465 -21.64 20.89 -10.55
CA TRP A 465 -20.37 20.20 -10.30
C TRP A 465 -19.90 19.37 -11.51
N SER A 466 -20.68 19.30 -12.60
CA SER A 466 -20.34 18.47 -13.76
C SER A 466 -18.97 18.83 -14.34
N ASN A 467 -18.67 20.14 -14.42
CA ASN A 467 -17.38 20.63 -14.91
C ASN A 467 -16.22 20.20 -14.00
N ALA A 468 -16.39 20.28 -12.68
CA ALA A 468 -15.35 19.89 -11.73
C ALA A 468 -15.02 18.39 -11.80
N PHE A 469 -16.04 17.53 -11.99
CA PHE A 469 -15.86 16.10 -12.22
C PHE A 469 -15.12 15.84 -13.54
N LEU A 470 -15.64 16.40 -14.65
CA LEU A 470 -15.03 16.24 -15.97
C LEU A 470 -13.59 16.72 -16.01
N GLU A 471 -13.30 17.90 -15.47
CA GLU A 471 -11.94 18.47 -15.46
C GLU A 471 -10.95 17.57 -14.72
N ARG A 472 -11.32 17.01 -13.55
CA ARG A 472 -10.45 16.08 -12.80
C ARG A 472 -10.13 14.81 -13.62
N GLY A 473 -11.12 14.24 -14.30
CA GLY A 473 -10.91 13.08 -15.19
C GLY A 473 -10.13 13.41 -16.47
N ILE A 474 -10.47 14.52 -17.15
CA ILE A 474 -9.83 14.98 -18.38
C ILE A 474 -8.35 15.25 -18.14
N ARG A 475 -8.01 15.98 -17.07
CA ARG A 475 -6.64 16.37 -16.76
C ARG A 475 -5.76 15.17 -16.43
N MET A 476 -6.27 14.19 -15.68
CA MET A 476 -5.57 12.92 -15.41
C MET A 476 -5.23 12.22 -16.73
N VAL A 477 -6.25 11.93 -17.55
CA VAL A 477 -6.05 11.22 -18.82
C VAL A 477 -5.12 11.99 -19.75
N GLN A 478 -5.26 13.31 -19.84
CA GLN A 478 -4.39 14.11 -20.71
C GLN A 478 -2.94 14.10 -20.26
N ARG A 479 -2.67 14.15 -18.94
CA ARG A 479 -1.31 14.08 -18.40
C ARG A 479 -0.65 12.72 -18.65
N ASP A 480 -1.41 11.64 -18.49
CA ASP A 480 -0.83 10.32 -18.29
C ASP A 480 -1.09 9.31 -19.43
N LYS A 481 -1.86 9.69 -20.47
CA LYS A 481 -2.25 8.85 -21.63
C LYS A 481 -1.14 8.05 -22.31
N ASN A 482 0.12 8.49 -22.21
CA ASN A 482 1.26 7.87 -22.90
C ASN A 482 2.02 6.84 -22.05
N HIS A 483 1.70 6.67 -20.76
CA HIS A 483 2.37 5.67 -19.91
C HIS A 483 1.87 4.24 -20.23
N PRO A 484 2.72 3.30 -20.69
CA PRO A 484 2.33 1.92 -20.94
C PRO A 484 1.88 1.19 -19.67
N SER A 485 2.40 1.58 -18.50
CA SER A 485 2.03 1.01 -17.19
C SER A 485 0.56 1.20 -16.82
N ILE A 486 -0.06 2.29 -17.23
CA ILE A 486 -1.47 2.53 -16.96
C ILE A 486 -2.28 1.62 -17.86
N VAL A 487 -3.10 0.77 -17.23
CA VAL A 487 -3.96 -0.20 -17.93
C VAL A 487 -5.44 -0.03 -17.59
N ILE A 488 -5.74 0.70 -16.51
CA ILE A 488 -7.10 1.00 -16.06
C ILE A 488 -7.18 2.47 -15.63
N TRP A 489 -8.24 3.16 -16.04
CA TRP A 489 -8.62 4.48 -15.52
C TRP A 489 -9.71 4.31 -14.45
N SER A 490 -9.48 4.83 -13.26
CA SER A 490 -10.47 4.87 -12.19
C SER A 490 -11.11 6.25 -12.08
N LEU A 491 -12.45 6.27 -11.98
CA LEU A 491 -13.22 7.52 -11.96
C LEU A 491 -13.15 8.27 -10.62
N GLY A 492 -12.56 7.69 -9.58
CA GLY A 492 -12.51 8.22 -8.22
C GLY A 492 -12.89 7.16 -7.20
N ASN A 493 -13.20 7.59 -5.98
CA ASN A 493 -13.48 6.71 -4.85
C ASN A 493 -14.74 7.17 -4.07
N GLU A 494 -15.51 6.25 -3.52
CA GLU A 494 -16.61 6.45 -2.54
C GLU A 494 -17.50 7.70 -2.70
N SER A 495 -17.78 8.12 -3.94
CA SER A 495 -18.51 9.34 -4.28
C SER A 495 -19.95 9.08 -4.75
N GLY A 496 -20.47 7.88 -4.45
CA GLY A 496 -21.72 7.35 -5.00
C GLY A 496 -21.78 7.40 -6.53
N MET A 497 -22.96 7.34 -7.13
CA MET A 497 -23.10 7.26 -8.59
C MET A 497 -24.09 8.30 -9.12
N GLY A 498 -23.85 8.83 -10.33
CA GLY A 498 -24.76 9.77 -10.97
C GLY A 498 -24.31 10.22 -12.37
N PRO A 499 -25.07 11.12 -13.02
CA PRO A 499 -24.78 11.63 -14.36
C PRO A 499 -23.37 12.22 -14.54
N ASN A 500 -22.79 12.82 -13.49
CA ASN A 500 -21.45 13.40 -13.58
C ASN A 500 -20.38 12.32 -13.80
N HIS A 501 -20.50 11.17 -13.13
CA HIS A 501 -19.62 10.02 -13.39
C HIS A 501 -19.85 9.42 -14.78
N ALA A 502 -21.11 9.28 -15.20
CA ALA A 502 -21.43 8.73 -16.53
C ALA A 502 -20.87 9.61 -17.66
N ALA A 503 -20.96 10.93 -17.53
CA ALA A 503 -20.39 11.89 -18.49
C ALA A 503 -18.86 11.79 -18.55
N MET A 504 -18.20 11.68 -17.39
CA MET A 504 -16.76 11.49 -17.31
C MET A 504 -16.31 10.17 -17.93
N ALA A 505 -16.99 9.06 -17.61
CA ALA A 505 -16.70 7.76 -18.20
C ALA A 505 -16.85 7.76 -19.73
N ALA A 506 -17.94 8.36 -20.24
CA ALA A 506 -18.19 8.46 -21.67
C ALA A 506 -17.11 9.28 -22.40
N TRP A 507 -16.68 10.40 -21.81
CA TRP A 507 -15.60 11.20 -22.38
C TRP A 507 -14.28 10.42 -22.44
N ILE A 508 -13.91 9.74 -21.36
CA ILE A 508 -12.65 8.99 -21.30
C ILE A 508 -12.66 7.83 -22.30
N LYS A 509 -13.74 7.05 -22.37
CA LYS A 509 -13.85 5.92 -23.32
C LYS A 509 -13.70 6.35 -24.78
N GLU A 510 -14.32 7.47 -25.15
CA GLU A 510 -14.20 8.01 -26.51
C GLU A 510 -12.78 8.55 -26.79
N LYS A 511 -12.17 9.21 -25.80
CA LYS A 511 -10.83 9.79 -25.95
C LYS A 511 -9.73 8.73 -25.96
N ASP A 512 -9.82 7.71 -25.12
CA ASP A 512 -8.84 6.64 -24.97
C ASP A 512 -9.51 5.25 -24.96
N PRO A 513 -9.68 4.62 -26.12
CA PRO A 513 -10.20 3.26 -26.23
C PRO A 513 -9.15 2.18 -25.91
N THR A 514 -7.91 2.54 -25.52
CA THR A 514 -6.81 1.58 -25.32
C THR A 514 -6.71 1.06 -23.88
N ARG A 515 -7.64 1.47 -23.01
CA ARG A 515 -7.69 1.18 -21.58
C ARG A 515 -9.14 1.04 -21.12
N TYR A 516 -9.35 0.36 -19.99
CA TYR A 516 -10.67 0.12 -19.42
C TYR A 516 -10.99 1.05 -18.25
N ILE A 517 -12.28 1.27 -18.01
CA ILE A 517 -12.80 2.11 -16.94
C ILE A 517 -13.18 1.28 -15.71
N HIS A 518 -12.67 1.68 -14.57
CA HIS A 518 -13.04 1.21 -13.24
C HIS A 518 -13.79 2.30 -12.47
N TYR A 519 -14.82 1.91 -11.70
CA TYR A 519 -15.35 2.72 -10.62
C TYR A 519 -16.14 1.84 -9.65
N GLU A 520 -15.69 1.76 -8.40
CA GLU A 520 -16.34 0.93 -7.38
C GLU A 520 -17.75 1.43 -7.06
N GLY A 521 -17.90 2.75 -6.88
CA GLY A 521 -19.16 3.40 -6.53
C GLY A 521 -20.26 3.24 -7.59
N ALA A 522 -19.96 2.64 -8.75
CA ALA A 522 -20.92 2.27 -9.79
C ALA A 522 -21.86 1.12 -9.38
N GLN A 523 -21.88 0.73 -8.10
CA GLN A 523 -22.79 -0.31 -7.62
C GLN A 523 -24.25 0.11 -7.77
N GLY A 524 -24.97 -0.56 -8.65
CA GLY A 524 -26.42 -0.44 -8.79
C GLY A 524 -26.88 0.25 -10.05
N ASP A 525 -28.01 -0.21 -10.56
CA ASP A 525 -28.76 0.45 -11.62
C ASP A 525 -29.94 1.21 -11.01
N ALA A 526 -29.95 2.54 -11.14
CA ALA A 526 -31.03 3.39 -10.64
C ALA A 526 -32.38 3.13 -11.34
N THR A 527 -32.37 2.44 -12.48
CA THR A 527 -33.56 2.03 -13.24
C THR A 527 -33.98 0.59 -12.96
N ASP A 528 -33.23 -0.15 -12.13
CA ASP A 528 -33.57 -1.53 -11.79
C ASP A 528 -34.91 -1.56 -11.03
N PRO A 529 -35.91 -2.34 -11.48
CA PRO A 529 -37.21 -2.45 -10.80
C PRO A 529 -37.11 -2.99 -9.37
N ARG A 530 -35.94 -3.51 -8.96
CA ARG A 530 -35.62 -3.96 -7.61
C ARG A 530 -35.04 -2.87 -6.71
N TYR A 531 -34.79 -1.64 -7.21
CA TYR A 531 -34.35 -0.49 -6.43
C TYR A 531 -35.47 -0.02 -5.47
N LYS A 532 -35.79 -0.85 -4.48
CA LYS A 532 -36.67 -0.58 -3.36
C LYS A 532 -35.84 0.05 -2.25
N ASN A 533 -36.45 0.93 -1.45
CA ASN A 533 -35.87 1.34 -0.17
C ASN A 533 -35.54 0.05 0.62
N ASN A 534 -34.25 -0.24 0.79
CA ASN A 534 -33.67 -1.38 1.54
C ASN A 534 -33.54 -2.73 0.79
N TYR A 535 -33.24 -2.76 -0.51
CA TYR A 535 -33.10 -4.04 -1.23
C TYR A 535 -31.70 -4.70 -1.17
N TYR A 536 -30.62 -3.97 -0.86
CA TYR A 536 -29.29 -4.56 -0.94
C TYR A 536 -28.86 -5.24 0.36
N ASP A 537 -28.82 -6.56 0.30
CA ASP A 537 -28.07 -7.40 1.24
C ASP A 537 -26.57 -7.24 0.93
N HIS A 538 -25.84 -6.56 1.81
CA HIS A 538 -24.39 -6.32 1.69
C HIS A 538 -23.55 -7.62 1.62
N GLY A 539 -24.16 -8.80 1.78
CA GLY A 539 -23.48 -10.09 1.74
C GLY A 539 -23.29 -10.75 0.36
N LYS A 540 -23.84 -10.23 -0.74
CA LYS A 540 -23.72 -10.90 -2.07
C LYS A 540 -22.94 -10.14 -3.14
N GLY A 541 -22.62 -8.87 -2.89
CA GLY A 541 -22.15 -7.96 -3.94
C GLY A 541 -23.26 -7.71 -4.97
N ASN A 542 -23.48 -6.46 -5.35
CA ASN A 542 -24.54 -6.12 -6.31
C ASN A 542 -24.04 -6.29 -7.76
N PRO A 543 -24.42 -7.26 -8.60
CA PRO A 543 -23.78 -7.44 -9.92
C PRO A 543 -24.26 -6.47 -11.02
N THR A 544 -24.98 -5.39 -10.67
CA THR A 544 -25.74 -4.54 -11.64
C THR A 544 -25.03 -3.26 -12.07
N ASP A 545 -23.71 -3.22 -12.00
CA ASP A 545 -22.95 -2.02 -12.36
C ASP A 545 -23.26 -1.62 -13.82
N PRO A 546 -23.44 -0.33 -14.12
CA PRO A 546 -23.81 0.13 -15.45
C PRO A 546 -22.71 -0.13 -16.48
N LYS A 547 -23.07 -0.12 -17.78
CA LYS A 547 -22.14 -0.44 -18.87
C LYS A 547 -21.11 0.66 -19.21
N TRP A 548 -21.17 1.81 -18.53
CA TRP A 548 -20.11 2.83 -18.66
C TRP A 548 -18.87 2.53 -17.80
N VAL A 549 -18.90 1.49 -16.96
CA VAL A 549 -17.69 0.82 -16.41
C VAL A 549 -17.45 -0.53 -17.08
N ASP A 550 -16.21 -1.02 -17.07
CA ASP A 550 -15.79 -2.23 -17.80
C ASP A 550 -15.56 -3.45 -16.90
N MET A 551 -15.69 -3.29 -15.58
CA MET A 551 -15.52 -4.37 -14.60
C MET A 551 -16.43 -4.16 -13.39
N LEU A 552 -16.72 -5.26 -12.69
CA LEU A 552 -17.37 -5.22 -11.38
C LEU A 552 -16.30 -5.06 -10.31
N SER A 553 -16.41 -4.05 -9.45
CA SER A 553 -15.43 -3.80 -8.39
C SER A 553 -16.06 -3.71 -7.02
N ARG A 554 -15.49 -4.38 -6.01
CA ARG A 554 -16.02 -4.35 -4.63
C ARG A 554 -14.91 -4.17 -3.60
N MET A 555 -15.13 -3.29 -2.63
CA MET A 555 -14.27 -3.15 -1.46
C MET A 555 -14.65 -4.17 -0.37
N TYR A 556 -13.66 -4.87 0.17
CA TYR A 556 -13.76 -5.76 1.34
C TYR A 556 -14.87 -6.85 1.30
N PRO A 557 -15.13 -7.53 0.16
CA PRO A 557 -15.98 -8.73 0.20
C PRO A 557 -15.25 -9.84 0.94
N GLN A 558 -15.95 -10.67 1.72
CA GLN A 558 -15.31 -11.92 2.19
C GLN A 558 -15.04 -12.85 1.01
N ALA A 559 -14.07 -13.77 1.12
CA ALA A 559 -13.73 -14.69 0.02
C ALA A 559 -14.93 -15.48 -0.52
N SER A 560 -15.90 -15.84 0.34
CA SER A 560 -17.15 -16.50 -0.06
C SER A 560 -18.11 -15.58 -0.83
N GLU A 561 -18.17 -14.30 -0.47
CA GLU A 561 -18.95 -13.26 -1.15
C GLU A 561 -18.35 -12.95 -2.52
N LEU A 562 -17.02 -12.85 -2.60
CA LEU A 562 -16.28 -12.74 -3.86
C LEU A 562 -16.60 -13.92 -4.78
N GLN A 563 -16.50 -15.16 -4.28
CA GLN A 563 -16.84 -16.36 -5.06
C GLN A 563 -18.30 -16.34 -5.53
N SER A 564 -19.23 -15.85 -4.69
CA SER A 564 -20.63 -15.69 -5.07
C SER A 564 -20.81 -14.67 -6.22
N LEU A 565 -20.15 -13.52 -6.14
CA LEU A 565 -20.21 -12.48 -7.18
C LEU A 565 -19.61 -12.97 -8.50
N ILE A 566 -18.50 -13.71 -8.44
CA ILE A 566 -17.87 -14.33 -9.62
C ILE A 566 -18.81 -15.33 -10.29
N ASN A 567 -19.47 -16.19 -9.50
CA ASN A 567 -20.33 -17.25 -9.98
C ASN A 567 -21.66 -16.74 -10.58
N ASP A 568 -22.11 -15.55 -10.19
CA ASP A 568 -23.34 -14.96 -10.74
C ASP A 568 -23.09 -14.33 -12.11
N THR A 569 -23.14 -15.17 -13.15
CA THR A 569 -23.07 -14.78 -14.56
C THR A 569 -24.45 -14.45 -15.15
N SER A 570 -25.52 -14.49 -14.35
CA SER A 570 -26.88 -14.29 -14.86
C SER A 570 -27.20 -12.83 -15.21
N PHE A 571 -26.45 -11.90 -14.60
CA PHE A 571 -26.58 -10.46 -14.82
C PHE A 571 -25.39 -9.88 -15.60
N ASP A 572 -24.18 -10.37 -15.34
CA ASP A 572 -22.96 -9.77 -15.88
C ASP A 572 -21.80 -10.77 -15.96
N ASN A 573 -21.01 -10.70 -17.04
CA ASN A 573 -19.85 -11.57 -17.30
C ASN A 573 -18.51 -10.82 -17.28
N ARG A 574 -18.48 -9.52 -16.98
CA ARG A 574 -17.26 -8.72 -16.91
C ARG A 574 -16.31 -9.22 -15.81
N PRO A 575 -15.01 -8.88 -15.86
CA PRO A 575 -14.08 -9.18 -14.79
C PRO A 575 -14.59 -8.67 -13.44
N VAL A 576 -14.26 -9.40 -12.37
CA VAL A 576 -14.52 -9.03 -10.97
C VAL A 576 -13.19 -8.71 -10.30
N ILE A 577 -13.08 -7.52 -9.73
CA ILE A 577 -11.88 -7.05 -9.02
C ILE A 577 -12.23 -6.59 -7.61
N MET A 578 -11.29 -6.72 -6.68
CA MET A 578 -11.38 -6.05 -5.40
C MET A 578 -10.48 -4.82 -5.43
N CYS A 579 -11.02 -3.62 -5.63
CA CYS A 579 -10.17 -2.42 -5.58
C CYS A 579 -9.58 -2.19 -4.18
N GLU A 580 -10.16 -2.77 -3.13
CA GLU A 580 -9.61 -2.88 -1.79
C GLU A 580 -10.01 -4.22 -1.16
N TYR A 581 -9.05 -4.94 -0.57
CA TYR A 581 -9.30 -6.13 0.23
C TYR A 581 -8.18 -6.31 1.26
N ALA A 582 -8.36 -7.24 2.20
CA ALA A 582 -7.36 -7.59 3.22
C ALA A 582 -6.78 -6.34 3.92
N HIS A 583 -7.62 -5.66 4.70
CA HIS A 583 -7.28 -4.43 5.40
C HIS A 583 -6.10 -4.66 6.37
N ALA A 584 -4.95 -4.04 6.12
CA ALA A 584 -3.67 -4.32 6.77
C ALA A 584 -3.41 -3.44 8.02
N MET A 585 -4.47 -2.87 8.61
CA MET A 585 -4.39 -2.09 9.85
C MET A 585 -3.86 -2.92 11.01
N GLY A 586 -2.75 -2.46 11.59
CA GLY A 586 -2.09 -3.15 12.69
C GLY A 586 -1.62 -4.57 12.34
N ASN A 587 -1.83 -5.52 13.25
CA ASN A 587 -1.45 -6.93 13.06
C ASN A 587 -2.57 -7.69 12.36
N SER A 588 -2.57 -7.67 11.03
CA SER A 588 -3.72 -8.11 10.22
C SER A 588 -3.31 -9.04 9.06
N LEU A 589 -4.00 -8.97 7.92
CA LEU A 589 -3.76 -9.77 6.71
C LEU A 589 -3.93 -11.29 6.91
N GLY A 590 -4.77 -11.69 7.86
CA GLY A 590 -5.20 -13.08 8.04
C GLY A 590 -5.98 -13.58 6.84
N ASN A 591 -5.98 -14.91 6.64
CA ASN A 591 -6.73 -15.65 5.62
C ASN A 591 -6.44 -15.27 4.15
N MET A 592 -5.40 -14.48 3.86
CA MET A 592 -5.06 -14.04 2.49
C MET A 592 -4.98 -15.17 1.46
N GLN A 593 -4.48 -16.35 1.87
CA GLN A 593 -4.45 -17.55 1.02
C GLN A 593 -5.84 -17.93 0.50
N THR A 594 -6.88 -17.81 1.32
CA THR A 594 -8.27 -18.13 0.97
C THR A 594 -8.79 -17.28 -0.20
N TYR A 595 -8.48 -15.97 -0.23
CA TYR A 595 -8.83 -15.11 -1.36
C TYR A 595 -8.15 -15.57 -2.65
N TRP A 596 -6.85 -15.85 -2.58
CA TRP A 596 -6.08 -16.20 -3.77
C TRP A 596 -6.39 -17.60 -4.29
N ASP A 597 -6.81 -18.52 -3.42
CA ASP A 597 -7.38 -19.80 -3.83
C ASP A 597 -8.65 -19.60 -4.67
N VAL A 598 -9.54 -18.68 -4.27
CA VAL A 598 -10.70 -18.28 -5.09
C VAL A 598 -10.25 -17.64 -6.40
N ILE A 599 -9.33 -16.67 -6.37
CA ILE A 599 -8.90 -15.93 -7.58
C ILE A 599 -8.27 -16.86 -8.63
N TYR A 600 -7.39 -17.78 -8.23
CA TYR A 600 -6.72 -18.69 -9.17
C TYR A 600 -7.62 -19.81 -9.69
N GLN A 601 -8.74 -20.11 -9.02
CA GLN A 601 -9.73 -21.09 -9.49
C GLN A 601 -10.72 -20.51 -10.51
N ASN A 602 -10.77 -19.19 -10.68
CA ASN A 602 -11.80 -18.52 -11.47
C ASN A 602 -11.20 -17.61 -12.54
N ASP A 603 -11.62 -17.75 -13.80
CA ASP A 603 -11.08 -16.98 -14.93
C ASP A 603 -11.34 -15.48 -14.80
N ARG A 604 -12.60 -15.09 -14.57
CA ARG A 604 -13.03 -13.68 -14.48
C ARG A 604 -12.64 -12.96 -13.19
N ALA A 605 -12.04 -13.66 -12.23
CA ALA A 605 -11.53 -13.04 -11.02
C ALA A 605 -10.21 -12.33 -11.33
N LEU A 606 -10.21 -11.01 -11.42
CA LEU A 606 -9.04 -10.24 -11.82
C LEU A 606 -7.97 -10.16 -10.71
N GLY A 607 -8.34 -10.39 -9.45
CA GLY A 607 -7.45 -10.21 -8.30
C GLY A 607 -7.91 -9.02 -7.47
N GLY A 608 -6.96 -8.28 -6.91
CA GLY A 608 -7.31 -7.11 -6.11
C GLY A 608 -6.11 -6.35 -5.57
N TYR A 609 -6.40 -5.25 -4.86
CA TYR A 609 -5.41 -4.37 -4.26
C TYR A 609 -5.54 -4.40 -2.74
N ILE A 610 -4.47 -4.77 -2.05
CA ILE A 610 -4.42 -4.73 -0.57
C ILE A 610 -4.61 -3.28 -0.10
N TRP A 611 -5.37 -3.07 0.97
CA TRP A 611 -5.44 -1.77 1.65
C TRP A 611 -4.59 -1.78 2.93
N ASP A 612 -3.46 -1.09 2.99
CA ASP A 612 -2.80 -0.36 1.92
C ASP A 612 -1.26 -0.52 1.97
N TRP A 613 -0.51 0.31 1.24
CA TRP A 613 0.94 0.20 1.16
C TRP A 613 1.60 0.60 2.48
N ILE A 614 1.36 1.84 2.95
CA ILE A 614 2.20 2.48 3.98
C ILE A 614 1.38 3.08 5.12
N ASP A 615 1.78 2.80 6.36
CA ASP A 615 1.19 3.44 7.54
C ASP A 615 1.35 4.96 7.47
N GLN A 616 0.26 5.71 7.57
CA GLN A 616 0.29 7.16 7.51
C GLN A 616 0.61 7.80 8.88
N GLY A 617 1.54 7.25 9.65
CA GLY A 617 2.01 7.86 10.90
C GLY A 617 2.91 9.06 10.65
N LEU A 618 2.73 10.15 11.41
CA LEU A 618 3.60 11.35 11.35
C LEU A 618 4.56 11.36 12.54
N LEU A 619 5.85 11.58 12.32
CA LEU A 619 6.85 11.60 13.38
C LEU A 619 6.63 12.81 14.29
N LYS A 620 6.55 12.55 15.60
CA LYS A 620 6.37 13.56 16.64
C LYS A 620 7.28 13.28 17.83
N THR A 621 7.65 14.32 18.56
CA THR A 621 8.42 14.22 19.80
C THR A 621 7.53 14.57 21.00
N ASP A 622 7.57 13.76 22.04
CA ASP A 622 6.85 14.03 23.30
C ASP A 622 7.58 15.04 24.21
N ASP A 623 6.95 15.45 25.31
CA ASP A 623 7.51 16.42 26.27
C ASP A 623 8.81 15.94 26.95
N LYS A 624 9.13 14.64 26.86
CA LYS A 624 10.34 14.03 27.42
C LYS A 624 11.46 13.88 26.37
N GLY A 625 11.21 14.25 25.11
CA GLY A 625 12.15 14.13 24.03
C GLY A 625 12.17 12.77 23.32
N ASN A 626 11.18 11.90 23.56
CA ASN A 626 11.08 10.62 22.83
C ASN A 626 10.30 10.82 21.54
N GLU A 627 10.81 10.24 20.46
CA GLU A 627 10.11 10.18 19.18
C GLU A 627 9.07 9.06 19.18
N PHE A 628 7.92 9.33 18.57
CA PHE A 628 6.86 8.36 18.31
C PHE A 628 6.12 8.73 17.03
N LEU A 629 5.41 7.78 16.43
CA LEU A 629 4.54 8.04 15.29
C LEU A 629 3.16 8.43 15.81
N ALA A 630 2.74 9.64 15.47
CA ALA A 630 1.46 10.24 15.80
C ALA A 630 0.40 9.89 14.74
N TYR A 631 -0.84 9.78 15.19
CA TYR A 631 -2.05 9.58 14.37
C TYR A 631 -3.13 10.62 14.75
N GLY A 632 -4.37 10.45 14.26
CA GLY A 632 -5.45 11.42 14.49
C GLY A 632 -5.68 11.73 15.96
N GLY A 633 -5.83 13.02 16.29
CA GLY A 633 -6.02 13.52 17.65
C GLY A 633 -4.73 13.93 18.35
N ASP A 634 -3.56 13.46 17.92
CA ASP A 634 -2.29 13.81 18.55
C ASP A 634 -1.84 15.24 18.27
N PHE A 635 -2.39 15.90 17.26
CA PHE A 635 -2.11 17.31 16.97
C PHE A 635 -3.13 18.25 17.62
N GLY A 636 -4.03 17.71 18.46
CA GLY A 636 -5.17 18.43 19.04
C GLY A 636 -6.31 18.67 18.04
N ASP A 637 -6.26 18.01 16.89
CA ASP A 637 -7.21 18.09 15.79
C ASP A 637 -8.57 17.49 16.16
N LYS A 638 -9.64 18.20 15.74
CA LYS A 638 -11.03 17.82 15.97
C LYS A 638 -11.88 18.26 14.77
N PRO A 639 -12.75 17.39 14.21
CA PRO A 639 -12.86 15.95 14.50
C PRO A 639 -11.60 15.17 14.08
N ASN A 640 -11.47 13.93 14.55
CA ASN A 640 -10.46 12.98 14.09
C ASN A 640 -10.96 11.53 14.17
N ASP A 641 -10.30 10.63 13.45
CA ASP A 641 -10.63 9.19 13.38
C ASP A 641 -9.49 8.30 13.95
N ASN A 642 -8.72 8.82 14.92
CA ASN A 642 -7.66 8.12 15.65
C ASN A 642 -6.65 7.38 14.74
N SER A 643 -6.35 6.10 15.04
CA SER A 643 -5.35 5.26 14.38
C SER A 643 -5.77 4.71 13.01
N PHE A 644 -6.96 5.05 12.52
CA PHE A 644 -7.50 4.50 11.27
C PHE A 644 -6.67 4.87 10.02
N CYS A 645 -5.64 5.70 10.15
CA CYS A 645 -4.68 6.02 9.10
C CYS A 645 -3.49 5.03 9.02
N LEU A 646 -3.40 4.06 9.93
CA LEU A 646 -2.28 3.14 10.09
C LEU A 646 -2.58 1.78 9.46
N ASN A 647 -2.81 1.78 8.14
CA ASN A 647 -3.34 0.64 7.39
C ASN A 647 -2.31 -0.07 6.50
N GLY A 648 -1.04 0.31 6.58
CA GLY A 648 -0.03 -0.13 5.63
C GLY A 648 0.27 -1.62 5.74
N ILE A 649 0.87 -2.19 4.71
CA ILE A 649 1.56 -3.48 4.79
C ILE A 649 3.07 -3.29 5.05
N ILE A 650 3.52 -2.03 4.99
CA ILE A 650 4.82 -1.52 5.46
C ILE A 650 4.60 -0.36 6.45
N ALA A 651 5.60 -0.13 7.30
CA ALA A 651 5.62 0.95 8.29
C ALA A 651 5.85 2.32 7.64
N SER A 652 5.62 3.41 8.39
CA SER A 652 5.81 4.80 7.91
C SER A 652 7.25 5.12 7.48
N ASP A 653 8.24 4.39 8.01
CA ASP A 653 9.66 4.46 7.62
C ASP A 653 10.04 3.46 6.50
N ARG A 654 9.05 2.81 5.87
CA ARG A 654 9.17 1.75 4.87
C ARG A 654 9.75 0.43 5.38
N THR A 655 9.81 0.22 6.69
CA THR A 655 10.13 -1.10 7.25
C THR A 655 9.05 -2.13 6.88
N PRO A 656 9.39 -3.28 6.26
CA PRO A 656 8.41 -4.33 5.95
C PRO A 656 7.80 -4.93 7.23
N LYS A 657 6.47 -4.89 7.34
CA LYS A 657 5.75 -5.51 8.47
C LYS A 657 5.59 -7.02 8.25
N PRO A 658 5.39 -7.85 9.29
CA PRO A 658 5.38 -9.31 9.15
C PRO A 658 4.37 -9.87 8.13
N GLU A 659 3.22 -9.22 7.95
CA GLU A 659 2.17 -9.56 6.99
C GLU A 659 2.63 -9.56 5.53
N ILE A 660 3.57 -8.68 5.12
CA ILE A 660 4.01 -8.60 3.73
C ILE A 660 4.72 -9.87 3.25
N TYR A 661 5.31 -10.65 4.17
CA TYR A 661 5.94 -11.91 3.84
C TYR A 661 4.91 -13.00 3.54
N GLU A 662 3.71 -12.93 4.14
CA GLU A 662 2.58 -13.77 3.73
C GLU A 662 2.15 -13.40 2.32
N ALA A 663 1.99 -12.10 2.03
CA ALA A 663 1.63 -11.62 0.71
C ALA A 663 2.62 -12.07 -0.37
N LYS A 664 3.92 -11.93 -0.10
CA LYS A 664 4.99 -12.40 -1.00
C LYS A 664 4.88 -13.87 -1.31
N LYS A 665 4.59 -14.72 -0.31
CA LYS A 665 4.46 -16.17 -0.46
C LYS A 665 3.22 -16.55 -1.24
N VAL A 666 2.06 -16.02 -0.88
CA VAL A 666 0.77 -16.34 -1.52
C VAL A 666 0.80 -15.97 -3.01
N ASN A 667 1.42 -14.82 -3.32
CA ASN A 667 1.49 -14.25 -4.66
C ASN A 667 2.77 -14.53 -5.42
N GLN A 668 3.61 -15.44 -4.94
CA GLN A 668 4.86 -15.75 -5.63
C GLN A 668 4.61 -16.26 -7.06
N PRO A 669 5.51 -15.93 -8.01
CA PRO A 669 5.28 -16.19 -9.43
C PRO A 669 5.47 -17.66 -9.84
N ALA A 670 5.91 -18.54 -8.93
CA ALA A 670 5.97 -19.97 -9.19
C ALA A 670 5.48 -20.78 -7.99
N VAL A 671 4.65 -21.79 -8.24
CA VAL A 671 4.13 -22.67 -7.19
C VAL A 671 4.82 -24.02 -7.26
N ILE A 672 5.36 -24.46 -6.15
CA ILE A 672 5.96 -25.79 -6.02
C ILE A 672 4.97 -26.67 -5.25
N SER A 673 4.68 -27.84 -5.76
CA SER A 673 3.78 -28.82 -5.13
C SER A 673 4.46 -30.19 -5.06
N LYS A 674 4.15 -30.97 -4.03
CA LYS A 674 4.70 -32.32 -3.86
C LYS A 674 4.00 -33.31 -4.79
N ILE A 675 4.79 -34.16 -5.45
CA ILE A 675 4.30 -35.40 -6.09
C ILE A 675 4.60 -36.56 -5.14
N ASP A 676 5.88 -36.76 -4.84
CA ASP A 676 6.39 -37.68 -3.81
C ASP A 676 7.64 -37.05 -3.20
N ALA A 677 7.43 -36.31 -2.11
CA ALA A 677 8.53 -35.63 -1.43
C ALA A 677 9.58 -36.63 -0.91
N SER A 678 9.21 -37.88 -0.58
CA SER A 678 10.17 -38.89 -0.08
C SER A 678 11.16 -39.36 -1.15
N GLN A 679 10.75 -39.29 -2.43
CA GLN A 679 11.56 -39.60 -3.61
C GLN A 679 12.14 -38.33 -4.26
N GLY A 680 12.00 -37.17 -3.62
CA GLY A 680 12.44 -35.89 -4.18
C GLY A 680 11.71 -35.49 -5.46
N GLN A 681 10.45 -35.90 -5.65
CA GLN A 681 9.65 -35.58 -6.83
C GLN A 681 8.66 -34.45 -6.53
N PHE A 682 8.77 -33.35 -7.28
CA PHE A 682 7.93 -32.17 -7.14
C PHE A 682 7.44 -31.70 -8.52
N LYS A 683 6.41 -30.85 -8.51
CA LYS A 683 5.90 -30.15 -9.69
C LYS A 683 6.03 -28.66 -9.46
N ILE A 684 6.57 -27.94 -10.42
CA ILE A 684 6.58 -26.48 -10.43
C ILE A 684 5.62 -25.95 -11.50
N LEU A 685 4.79 -24.99 -11.13
CA LEU A 685 3.87 -24.26 -12.01
C LEU A 685 4.41 -22.83 -12.17
N ASN A 686 4.61 -22.40 -13.40
CA ASN A 686 4.92 -21.00 -13.71
C ASN A 686 3.62 -20.19 -13.74
N ARG A 687 3.47 -19.20 -12.84
CA ARG A 687 2.34 -18.26 -12.83
C ARG A 687 2.61 -16.98 -13.62
N HIS A 688 3.83 -16.81 -14.15
CA HIS A 688 4.09 -15.70 -15.07
C HIS A 688 3.22 -15.80 -16.32
N HIS A 689 2.94 -14.63 -16.88
CA HIS A 689 2.11 -14.49 -18.08
C HIS A 689 2.93 -14.15 -19.35
N ALA A 690 4.17 -13.67 -19.20
CA ALA A 690 5.01 -13.20 -20.31
C ALA A 690 6.44 -13.75 -20.30
N ILE A 691 6.93 -14.35 -19.21
CA ILE A 691 8.29 -14.92 -19.12
C ILE A 691 8.29 -16.38 -18.66
N ASP A 692 9.29 -17.14 -19.10
CA ASP A 692 9.58 -18.47 -18.57
C ASP A 692 10.42 -18.40 -17.27
N LEU A 693 10.72 -19.56 -16.69
CA LEU A 693 11.50 -19.64 -15.44
C LEU A 693 13.03 -19.62 -15.64
N SER A 694 13.55 -19.34 -16.85
CA SER A 694 15.00 -19.41 -17.14
C SER A 694 15.82 -18.29 -16.49
N GLY A 695 15.14 -17.23 -16.03
CA GLY A 695 15.72 -16.14 -15.24
C GLY A 695 16.07 -16.53 -13.80
N TYR A 696 15.70 -17.74 -13.35
CA TYR A 696 15.89 -18.21 -11.99
C TYR A 696 16.83 -19.42 -11.92
N ASP A 697 17.71 -19.40 -10.93
CA ASP A 697 18.39 -20.62 -10.48
C ASP A 697 17.55 -21.26 -9.36
N VAL A 698 17.35 -22.57 -9.40
CA VAL A 698 16.62 -23.29 -8.35
C VAL A 698 17.61 -23.99 -7.43
N ILE A 699 17.63 -23.53 -6.17
CA ILE A 699 18.45 -24.09 -5.10
C ILE A 699 17.58 -24.84 -4.10
N TRP A 700 18.16 -25.82 -3.42
CA TRP A 700 17.47 -26.61 -2.41
C TRP A 700 18.36 -26.92 -1.21
N GLU A 701 17.74 -27.16 -0.07
CA GLU A 701 18.40 -27.64 1.14
C GLU A 701 17.53 -28.68 1.85
N LEU A 702 18.17 -29.73 2.37
CA LEU A 702 17.56 -30.72 3.25
C LEU A 702 17.99 -30.43 4.69
N LEU A 703 17.00 -30.22 5.56
CA LEU A 703 17.19 -29.92 6.97
C LEU A 703 16.96 -31.18 7.82
N GLU A 704 17.86 -31.51 8.75
CA GLU A 704 17.67 -32.47 9.86
C GLU A 704 17.51 -31.69 11.16
N ASP A 705 16.34 -31.76 11.80
CA ASP A 705 16.01 -30.97 12.99
C ASP A 705 16.37 -29.48 12.83
N GLY A 706 16.13 -28.93 11.62
CA GLY A 706 16.39 -27.54 11.27
C GLY A 706 17.84 -27.20 10.87
N LYS A 707 18.76 -28.18 10.87
CA LYS A 707 20.15 -28.00 10.40
C LYS A 707 20.32 -28.53 8.99
N SER A 708 20.89 -27.73 8.08
CA SER A 708 21.21 -28.19 6.73
C SER A 708 22.20 -29.36 6.75
N ILE A 709 21.82 -30.50 6.14
CA ILE A 709 22.63 -31.71 6.04
C ILE A 709 22.96 -32.09 4.58
N ASP A 710 22.24 -31.51 3.63
CA ASP A 710 22.45 -31.66 2.20
C ASP A 710 21.91 -30.39 1.51
N ASN A 711 22.51 -29.97 0.42
CA ASN A 711 22.05 -28.83 -0.38
C ASN A 711 22.60 -28.93 -1.80
N GLY A 712 22.00 -28.19 -2.71
CA GLY A 712 22.47 -28.11 -4.07
C GLY A 712 21.61 -27.18 -4.92
N ALA A 713 21.83 -27.30 -6.23
CA ALA A 713 21.00 -26.67 -7.25
C ALA A 713 20.52 -27.77 -8.22
N ILE A 714 19.44 -27.48 -8.93
CA ILE A 714 19.02 -28.26 -10.10
C ILE A 714 19.27 -27.47 -11.38
N GLU A 715 19.08 -28.10 -12.53
CA GLU A 715 19.23 -27.45 -13.84
C GLU A 715 18.28 -26.25 -13.98
N THR A 716 18.68 -25.27 -14.80
CA THR A 716 17.85 -24.10 -15.11
C THR A 716 16.52 -24.56 -15.72
N LEU A 717 15.42 -24.05 -15.16
CA LEU A 717 14.08 -24.32 -15.62
C LEU A 717 13.77 -23.52 -16.88
N ASN A 718 13.04 -24.11 -17.83
CA ASN A 718 12.53 -23.39 -19.01
C ASN A 718 10.99 -23.52 -19.11
N THR A 719 10.32 -23.67 -17.97
CA THR A 719 8.86 -23.76 -17.91
C THR A 719 8.22 -22.49 -18.47
N ALA A 720 7.54 -22.63 -19.60
CA ALA A 720 6.81 -21.56 -20.27
C ALA A 720 5.71 -20.95 -19.36
N PRO A 721 5.23 -19.71 -19.65
CA PRO A 721 4.08 -19.11 -18.97
C PRO A 721 2.91 -20.09 -18.80
N PHE A 722 2.30 -20.14 -17.61
CA PHE A 722 1.20 -21.04 -17.22
C PHE A 722 1.48 -22.55 -17.30
N ALA A 723 2.64 -22.97 -17.79
CA ALA A 723 3.00 -24.38 -17.90
C ALA A 723 3.48 -24.93 -16.56
N SER A 724 3.57 -26.26 -16.48
CA SER A 724 4.20 -26.93 -15.35
C SER A 724 5.22 -27.95 -15.82
N GLU A 725 6.27 -28.14 -15.04
CA GLU A 725 7.24 -29.23 -15.22
C GLU A 725 7.43 -30.02 -13.92
N THR A 726 7.81 -31.29 -14.07
CA THR A 726 8.23 -32.13 -12.94
C THR A 726 9.71 -31.91 -12.70
N ILE A 727 10.07 -31.61 -11.45
CA ILE A 727 11.46 -31.46 -11.01
C ILE A 727 11.83 -32.56 -10.02
N HIS A 728 13.08 -33.00 -10.09
CA HIS A 728 13.64 -33.98 -9.15
C HIS A 728 14.76 -33.35 -8.32
N ILE A 729 14.65 -33.43 -6.99
CA ILE A 729 15.65 -32.95 -6.05
C ILE A 729 16.49 -34.14 -5.56
N PRO A 730 17.79 -34.20 -5.86
CA PRO A 730 18.61 -35.40 -5.67
C PRO A 730 19.22 -35.52 -4.25
N PHE A 731 18.44 -35.27 -3.20
CA PHE A 731 18.94 -35.40 -1.82
C PHE A 731 19.07 -36.87 -1.38
N LYS A 732 20.03 -37.15 -0.49
CA LYS A 732 20.35 -38.54 -0.09
C LYS A 732 19.42 -39.06 1.01
N THR A 733 18.46 -39.91 0.65
CA THR A 733 17.50 -40.53 1.60
C THR A 733 18.08 -41.65 2.46
N SER A 734 19.22 -42.26 2.06
CA SER A 734 19.80 -43.42 2.75
C SER A 734 20.34 -43.13 4.16
N LYS A 735 20.49 -41.85 4.52
CA LYS A 735 21.00 -41.38 5.81
C LYS A 735 19.92 -40.86 6.76
N LEU A 736 18.65 -40.86 6.33
CA LEU A 736 17.54 -40.35 7.14
C LEU A 736 17.32 -41.26 8.36
N LYS A 737 17.34 -40.67 9.54
CA LYS A 737 17.12 -41.31 10.82
C LYS A 737 15.67 -41.17 11.20
N ALA A 738 15.04 -42.26 11.62
CA ALA A 738 13.60 -42.23 11.85
C ALA A 738 13.18 -41.36 13.05
N ASP A 739 14.09 -41.02 13.97
CA ASP A 739 13.84 -40.21 15.17
C ASP A 739 14.04 -38.70 14.94
N LYS A 740 14.20 -38.30 13.69
CA LYS A 740 14.50 -36.93 13.26
C LYS A 740 13.39 -36.36 12.39
N THR A 741 13.25 -35.04 12.42
CA THR A 741 12.33 -34.32 11.54
C THR A 741 13.11 -33.77 10.36
N TYR A 742 12.59 -33.96 9.15
CA TYR A 742 13.24 -33.52 7.93
C TYR A 742 12.36 -32.60 7.12
N PHE A 743 12.96 -31.53 6.60
CA PHE A 743 12.32 -30.59 5.69
C PHE A 743 13.18 -30.41 4.45
N VAL A 744 12.55 -30.29 3.29
CA VAL A 744 13.21 -29.88 2.04
C VAL A 744 12.71 -28.48 1.73
N ASN A 745 13.62 -27.51 1.67
CA ASN A 745 13.34 -26.17 1.16
C ASN A 745 13.77 -26.12 -0.30
N ILE A 746 12.94 -25.51 -1.15
CA ILE A 746 13.24 -25.28 -2.56
C ILE A 746 13.01 -23.78 -2.83
N LYS A 747 14.00 -23.10 -3.38
CA LYS A 747 14.00 -21.65 -3.59
C LYS A 747 14.38 -21.31 -5.03
N GLY A 748 13.64 -20.40 -5.65
CA GLY A 748 14.00 -19.75 -6.90
C GLY A 748 14.68 -18.41 -6.64
N ILE A 749 15.94 -18.27 -7.07
CA ILE A 749 16.74 -17.06 -6.89
C ILE A 749 17.03 -16.38 -8.22
N LEU A 750 17.16 -15.05 -8.21
CA LEU A 750 17.55 -14.29 -9.40
C LEU A 750 18.94 -14.70 -9.90
N LYS A 751 19.01 -15.08 -11.18
CA LYS A 751 20.28 -15.46 -11.85
C LYS A 751 21.19 -14.26 -12.12
N GLN A 752 20.59 -13.08 -12.29
CA GLN A 752 21.26 -11.80 -12.52
C GLN A 752 20.56 -10.70 -11.71
N ALA A 753 21.31 -9.65 -11.34
CA ALA A 753 20.72 -8.47 -10.73
C ALA A 753 19.78 -7.76 -11.72
N ASN A 754 18.77 -7.09 -11.19
CA ASN A 754 17.87 -6.22 -11.94
C ASN A 754 17.66 -4.91 -11.16
N LEU A 755 16.72 -4.05 -11.60
CA LEU A 755 16.52 -2.73 -11.01
C LEU A 755 16.09 -2.75 -9.53
N TYR A 756 15.43 -3.82 -9.07
CA TYR A 756 14.88 -3.88 -7.72
C TYR A 756 15.61 -4.87 -6.81
N ALA A 757 16.45 -5.76 -7.32
CA ALA A 757 17.12 -6.76 -6.50
C ALA A 757 18.44 -7.26 -7.09
N GLU A 758 19.35 -7.59 -6.18
CA GLU A 758 20.65 -8.18 -6.50
C GLU A 758 20.53 -9.64 -6.96
N LYS A 759 21.58 -10.12 -7.64
CA LYS A 759 21.73 -11.55 -7.96
C LYS A 759 21.64 -12.38 -6.67
N GLY A 760 20.88 -13.47 -6.71
CA GLY A 760 20.67 -14.37 -5.57
C GLY A 760 19.48 -14.01 -4.69
N PHE A 761 18.75 -12.94 -4.99
CA PHE A 761 17.50 -12.61 -4.30
C PHE A 761 16.45 -13.72 -4.46
N VAL A 762 15.81 -14.13 -3.37
CA VAL A 762 14.76 -15.16 -3.36
C VAL A 762 13.43 -14.56 -3.82
N VAL A 763 12.91 -15.05 -4.94
CA VAL A 763 11.65 -14.60 -5.54
C VAL A 763 10.48 -15.49 -5.15
N PHE A 764 10.70 -16.81 -5.13
CA PHE A 764 9.71 -17.80 -4.69
C PHE A 764 10.39 -18.90 -3.88
N GLU A 765 9.67 -19.45 -2.91
CA GLU A 765 10.18 -20.54 -2.08
C GLU A 765 9.05 -21.42 -1.52
N GLU A 766 9.38 -22.67 -1.22
CA GLU A 766 8.47 -23.63 -0.61
C GLU A 766 9.21 -24.61 0.30
N GLN A 767 8.52 -25.11 1.32
CA GLN A 767 9.04 -26.11 2.26
C GLN A 767 8.12 -27.32 2.36
N PHE A 768 8.72 -28.51 2.37
CA PHE A 768 8.00 -29.77 2.52
C PHE A 768 8.57 -30.60 3.67
N GLU A 769 7.74 -31.02 4.62
CA GLU A 769 8.12 -32.03 5.62
C GLU A 769 8.18 -33.41 4.95
N LEU A 770 9.25 -34.18 5.20
CA LEU A 770 9.36 -35.56 4.73
C LEU A 770 8.67 -36.52 5.71
N GLU A 771 7.95 -37.51 5.16
CA GLU A 771 7.21 -38.48 5.98
C GLU A 771 8.11 -39.27 6.92
N LYS A 772 7.69 -39.39 8.19
CA LYS A 772 8.40 -40.16 9.21
C LYS A 772 8.27 -41.66 8.91
N LYS A 773 9.40 -42.38 8.82
CA LYS A 773 9.38 -43.85 8.96
C LYS A 773 8.97 -44.19 10.39
N GLN A 774 7.91 -44.97 10.56
CA GLN A 774 7.45 -45.42 11.89
C GLN A 774 8.61 -46.04 12.68
N ILE A 775 8.84 -45.54 13.89
CA ILE A 775 9.72 -46.19 14.86
C ILE A 775 8.86 -46.84 15.94
N SER A 776 9.17 -48.11 16.23
CA SER A 776 8.85 -48.72 17.52
C SER A 776 9.64 -48.01 18.62
N GLU A 777 8.94 -47.39 19.59
CA GLU A 777 9.56 -46.70 20.73
C GLU A 777 10.70 -47.53 21.34
N LYS A 778 11.94 -47.04 21.24
CA LYS A 778 13.03 -47.60 22.04
C LYS A 778 12.81 -47.14 23.48
N ILE A 779 12.49 -48.10 24.34
CA ILE A 779 12.44 -47.92 25.81
C ILE A 779 13.77 -47.28 26.24
N GLN A 780 13.72 -46.01 26.65
CA GLN A 780 14.90 -45.32 27.18
C GLN A 780 15.35 -46.02 28.46
N LYS A 781 16.67 -46.27 28.57
CA LYS A 781 17.29 -46.66 29.85
C LYS A 781 16.99 -45.56 30.88
N THR A 782 16.52 -45.95 32.06
CA THR A 782 16.27 -45.05 33.19
C THR A 782 17.55 -44.28 33.55
N LYS A 783 17.61 -42.99 33.19
CA LYS A 783 18.65 -42.09 33.68
C LYS A 783 18.49 -41.95 35.19
N LYS A 784 19.59 -42.16 35.93
CA LYS A 784 19.64 -41.85 37.36
C LYS A 784 19.81 -40.34 37.53
N TYR A 785 18.85 -39.69 38.16
CA TYR A 785 18.91 -38.27 38.49
C TYR A 785 19.39 -38.06 39.93
N PRO A 786 20.00 -36.91 40.26
CA PRO A 786 20.32 -36.55 41.64
C PRO A 786 19.07 -36.63 42.54
N THR A 787 19.20 -37.17 43.75
CA THR A 787 18.06 -37.30 44.68
C THR A 787 17.41 -35.94 44.97
N LEU A 788 16.09 -35.90 45.01
CA LEU A 788 15.28 -34.75 45.42
C LEU A 788 14.71 -34.99 46.82
N SER A 789 14.68 -33.94 47.65
CA SER A 789 13.89 -33.89 48.88
C SER A 789 12.58 -33.14 48.62
N VAL A 790 11.50 -33.63 49.24
CA VAL A 790 10.17 -33.02 49.21
C VAL A 790 9.79 -32.61 50.62
N ASN A 791 9.38 -31.35 50.79
CA ASN A 791 8.80 -30.83 52.02
C ASN A 791 7.46 -30.15 51.71
N GLU A 792 6.38 -30.70 52.25
CA GLU A 792 5.02 -30.22 52.04
C GLU A 792 4.47 -29.57 53.30
N THR A 793 3.95 -28.34 53.17
CA THR A 793 3.23 -27.62 54.22
C THR A 793 1.77 -27.40 53.81
N GLY A 794 0.98 -26.76 54.67
CA GLY A 794 -0.40 -26.39 54.33
C GLY A 794 -0.50 -25.48 53.09
N SER A 795 0.51 -24.64 52.84
CA SER A 795 0.47 -23.61 51.78
C SER A 795 1.39 -23.88 50.58
N LYS A 796 2.40 -24.76 50.70
CA LYS A 796 3.37 -24.99 49.61
C LYS A 796 3.98 -26.39 49.60
N ILE A 797 4.44 -26.81 48.42
CA ILE A 797 5.27 -28.01 48.22
C ILE A 797 6.66 -27.52 47.76
N THR A 798 7.70 -27.82 48.53
CA THR A 798 9.10 -27.48 48.22
C THR A 798 9.84 -28.73 47.79
N ILE A 799 10.43 -28.71 46.60
CA ILE A 799 11.18 -29.82 46.00
C ILE A 799 12.59 -29.32 45.69
N ASN A 800 13.62 -29.91 46.30
CA ASN A 800 14.98 -29.39 46.16
C ASN A 800 16.09 -30.46 46.24
N ASN A 801 17.28 -30.06 45.81
CA ASN A 801 18.55 -30.71 46.10
C ASN A 801 19.66 -29.65 46.15
N LYS A 802 20.94 -30.01 45.95
CA LYS A 802 22.06 -29.05 45.95
C LYS A 802 22.02 -28.04 44.80
N GLU A 803 21.41 -28.38 43.67
CA GLU A 803 21.39 -27.55 42.46
C GLU A 803 20.00 -26.98 42.17
N VAL A 804 18.92 -27.68 42.54
CA VAL A 804 17.54 -27.38 42.14
C VAL A 804 16.73 -26.95 43.35
N SER A 805 15.90 -25.92 43.20
CA SER A 805 14.87 -25.56 44.18
C SER A 805 13.59 -25.13 43.46
N VAL A 806 12.52 -25.90 43.62
CA VAL A 806 11.19 -25.65 43.04
C VAL A 806 10.19 -25.51 44.18
N ILE A 807 9.36 -24.47 44.14
CA ILE A 807 8.26 -24.27 45.08
C ILE A 807 6.95 -24.18 44.29
N ILE A 808 5.99 -25.02 44.66
CA ILE A 808 4.61 -24.98 44.15
C ILE A 808 3.72 -24.41 45.25
N ASN A 809 2.96 -23.36 44.94
CA ASN A 809 1.95 -22.80 45.85
C ASN A 809 0.68 -23.68 45.78
N LYS A 810 0.15 -24.14 46.92
CA LYS A 810 -1.01 -25.04 46.95
C LYS A 810 -2.35 -24.32 46.75
N GLU A 811 -2.40 -23.02 46.98
CA GLU A 811 -3.59 -22.17 46.77
C GLU A 811 -3.76 -21.84 45.29
N SER A 812 -2.69 -21.39 44.63
CA SER A 812 -2.73 -21.08 43.19
C SER A 812 -2.43 -22.26 42.28
N GLY A 813 -1.75 -23.30 42.79
CA GLY A 813 -1.34 -24.45 41.98
C GLY A 813 -0.14 -24.21 41.07
N TYR A 814 0.43 -23.00 41.09
CA TYR A 814 1.53 -22.60 40.22
C TYR A 814 2.90 -22.86 40.82
N ILE A 815 3.88 -23.12 39.95
CA ILE A 815 5.29 -23.05 40.32
C ILE A 815 5.62 -21.58 40.60
N SER A 816 5.76 -21.23 41.88
CA SER A 816 6.01 -19.85 42.33
C SER A 816 7.50 -19.52 42.44
N THR A 817 8.37 -20.53 42.47
CA THR A 817 9.82 -20.35 42.45
C THR A 817 10.46 -21.52 41.74
N PHE A 818 11.38 -21.23 40.83
CA PHE A 818 12.28 -22.22 40.25
C PHE A 818 13.69 -21.64 40.14
N LYS A 819 14.61 -22.20 40.92
CA LYS A 819 16.03 -21.82 40.93
C LYS A 819 16.90 -23.00 40.52
N PHE A 820 17.94 -22.70 39.73
CA PHE A 820 18.97 -23.64 39.34
C PHE A 820 20.36 -23.07 39.63
N LYS A 821 21.16 -23.78 40.43
CA LYS A 821 22.48 -23.38 40.94
C LYS A 821 22.49 -21.96 41.52
N GLY A 822 21.44 -21.61 42.24
CA GLY A 822 21.26 -20.29 42.87
C GLY A 822 20.64 -19.21 41.97
N ASN A 823 20.61 -19.40 40.65
CA ASN A 823 20.02 -18.43 39.71
C ASN A 823 18.52 -18.67 39.56
N SER A 824 17.73 -17.61 39.44
CA SER A 824 16.31 -17.73 39.11
C SER A 824 16.16 -18.15 37.64
N VAL A 825 15.37 -19.20 37.40
CA VAL A 825 14.90 -19.58 36.06
C VAL A 825 13.56 -18.90 35.78
N LEU A 826 12.73 -18.74 36.81
CA LEU A 826 11.48 -17.98 36.74
C LEU A 826 11.58 -16.76 37.68
N ASN A 827 11.22 -15.58 37.19
CA ASN A 827 11.13 -14.33 37.95
C ASN A 827 9.69 -14.02 38.38
N SER A 828 8.70 -14.65 37.74
CA SER A 828 7.31 -14.69 38.19
C SER A 828 6.77 -16.13 38.12
N PRO A 829 5.63 -16.45 38.78
CA PRO A 829 5.07 -17.80 38.73
C PRO A 829 4.74 -18.24 37.30
N LEU A 830 4.88 -19.54 37.01
CA LEU A 830 4.39 -20.12 35.76
C LEU A 830 2.86 -20.25 35.84
N LYS A 831 2.15 -19.29 35.25
CA LYS A 831 0.68 -19.17 35.32
C LYS A 831 0.01 -19.68 34.05
N LEU A 832 -1.27 -20.03 34.16
CA LEU A 832 -2.15 -20.20 32.99
C LEU A 832 -2.29 -18.84 32.27
N ASN A 833 -2.29 -18.87 30.94
CA ASN A 833 -2.61 -17.70 30.14
C ASN A 833 -3.65 -18.06 29.08
N PHE A 834 -4.74 -17.28 29.03
CA PHE A 834 -5.82 -17.42 28.06
C PHE A 834 -5.99 -16.19 27.16
N TRP A 835 -5.10 -15.20 27.31
CA TRP A 835 -5.25 -13.88 26.69
C TRP A 835 -4.03 -13.47 25.87
N ARG A 836 -4.31 -12.63 24.87
CA ARG A 836 -3.33 -11.87 24.08
C ARG A 836 -3.79 -10.40 24.08
N PRO A 837 -2.90 -9.41 24.08
CA PRO A 837 -3.32 -8.03 23.90
C PRO A 837 -4.18 -7.86 22.63
N GLU A 838 -5.25 -7.08 22.70
CA GLU A 838 -6.16 -6.91 21.56
C GLU A 838 -5.40 -6.36 20.34
N THR A 839 -5.58 -6.98 19.17
CA THR A 839 -5.28 -6.32 17.88
C THR A 839 -6.37 -5.32 17.55
N GLU A 840 -6.10 -4.39 16.62
CA GLU A 840 -7.14 -3.47 16.14
C GLU A 840 -8.34 -4.22 15.51
N ASN A 841 -8.11 -5.36 14.86
CA ASN A 841 -9.16 -6.26 14.39
C ASN A 841 -9.96 -6.88 15.55
N ASP A 842 -9.27 -7.30 16.63
CA ASP A 842 -9.92 -7.84 17.83
C ASP A 842 -10.86 -6.81 18.47
N ALA A 843 -10.39 -5.56 18.60
CA ALA A 843 -11.19 -4.46 19.13
C ALA A 843 -12.42 -4.20 18.23
N ALA A 844 -12.22 -4.12 16.91
CA ALA A 844 -13.27 -3.82 15.94
C ALA A 844 -14.40 -4.86 15.92
N TYR A 845 -14.08 -6.17 15.85
CA TYR A 845 -15.14 -7.18 15.82
C TYR A 845 -15.88 -7.27 17.15
N ARG A 846 -15.17 -7.09 18.29
CA ARG A 846 -15.80 -7.14 19.62
C ARG A 846 -16.75 -5.98 19.81
N GLU A 847 -16.38 -4.78 19.38
CA GLU A 847 -17.26 -3.63 19.38
C GLU A 847 -18.49 -3.87 18.50
N ALA A 848 -18.29 -4.27 17.24
CA ALA A 848 -19.36 -4.51 16.29
C ALA A 848 -20.36 -5.59 16.75
N LYS A 849 -19.86 -6.66 17.39
CA LYS A 849 -20.69 -7.74 17.95
C LYS A 849 -21.20 -7.45 19.37
N LYS A 850 -20.77 -6.37 20.01
CA LYS A 850 -20.98 -6.08 21.45
C LYS A 850 -20.51 -7.24 22.34
N GLN A 851 -19.40 -7.86 21.96
CA GLN A 851 -18.83 -9.05 22.60
C GLN A 851 -17.96 -8.64 23.79
N THR A 852 -18.55 -8.68 25.00
CA THR A 852 -17.86 -8.26 26.23
C THR A 852 -17.33 -9.42 27.07
N ASN A 853 -17.95 -10.60 26.97
CA ASN A 853 -17.60 -11.77 27.79
C ASN A 853 -16.26 -12.42 27.42
N GLU A 854 -15.73 -12.21 26.20
CA GLU A 854 -14.39 -12.69 25.84
C GLU A 854 -13.30 -12.08 26.72
N ARG A 855 -13.48 -10.84 27.19
CA ARG A 855 -12.52 -10.17 28.09
C ARG A 855 -12.42 -10.84 29.46
N ASP A 856 -13.36 -11.70 29.83
CA ASP A 856 -13.22 -12.51 31.04
C ASP A 856 -11.96 -13.41 30.94
N TRP A 857 -11.50 -13.78 29.75
CA TRP A 857 -10.27 -14.57 29.58
C TRP A 857 -9.00 -13.85 30.04
N LEU A 858 -8.96 -12.50 30.04
CA LEU A 858 -7.80 -11.68 30.44
C LEU A 858 -7.23 -12.08 31.80
N GLU A 859 -8.11 -12.25 32.78
CA GLU A 859 -7.76 -12.55 34.17
C GLU A 859 -8.10 -13.99 34.57
N ALA A 860 -8.55 -14.83 33.63
CA ALA A 860 -9.03 -16.18 33.92
C ALA A 860 -7.95 -17.04 34.62
N GLY A 861 -6.69 -16.90 34.21
CA GLY A 861 -5.55 -17.57 34.85
C GLY A 861 -5.34 -17.17 36.32
N ASP A 862 -5.62 -15.92 36.70
CA ASP A 862 -5.51 -15.46 38.09
C ASP A 862 -6.68 -15.92 38.96
N ARG A 863 -7.83 -16.25 38.34
CA ARG A 863 -9.02 -16.79 39.03
C ARG A 863 -9.02 -18.31 39.19
N PHE A 864 -7.95 -19.00 38.79
CA PHE A 864 -7.85 -20.45 38.96
C PHE A 864 -7.84 -20.84 40.44
N LYS A 865 -8.82 -21.65 40.84
CA LYS A 865 -8.95 -22.16 42.22
C LYS A 865 -8.58 -23.64 42.27
N VAL A 866 -7.56 -23.97 43.05
CA VAL A 866 -7.15 -25.36 43.30
C VAL A 866 -8.18 -26.06 44.18
N THR A 867 -8.71 -27.18 43.72
CA THR A 867 -9.56 -28.07 44.52
C THR A 867 -8.75 -29.21 45.15
N LYS A 868 -7.64 -29.60 44.52
CA LYS A 868 -6.77 -30.68 44.99
C LYS A 868 -5.34 -30.49 44.53
N SER A 869 -4.39 -30.63 45.46
CA SER A 869 -2.95 -30.64 45.19
C SER A 869 -2.34 -31.86 45.87
N LYS A 870 -1.64 -32.71 45.12
CA LYS A 870 -1.11 -33.98 45.61
C LYS A 870 0.26 -34.30 45.01
N VAL A 871 1.20 -34.71 45.84
CA VAL A 871 2.41 -35.42 45.39
C VAL A 871 2.01 -36.86 45.04
N GLU A 872 1.91 -37.17 43.75
CA GLU A 872 1.46 -38.50 43.28
C GLU A 872 2.58 -39.54 43.30
N TYR A 873 3.81 -39.11 43.06
CA TYR A 873 4.97 -39.98 42.98
C TYR A 873 6.22 -39.26 43.49
N SER A 874 7.02 -39.97 44.29
CA SER A 874 8.30 -39.47 44.81
C SER A 874 9.27 -40.64 44.94
N GLU A 875 10.22 -40.73 44.01
CA GLU A 875 11.34 -41.68 44.06
C GLU A 875 12.68 -40.92 43.94
N LYS A 876 13.80 -41.62 44.16
CA LYS A 876 15.14 -41.00 44.11
C LYS A 876 15.38 -40.26 42.79
N GLY A 877 15.22 -38.94 42.83
CA GLY A 877 15.52 -38.01 41.74
C GLY A 877 14.36 -37.69 40.78
N LYS A 878 13.13 -38.10 41.07
CA LYS A 878 11.91 -37.71 40.33
C LYS A 878 10.74 -37.49 41.28
N VAL A 879 10.06 -36.35 41.15
CA VAL A 879 8.86 -36.01 41.91
C VAL A 879 7.75 -35.61 40.93
N VAL A 880 6.55 -36.14 41.10
CA VAL A 880 5.36 -35.79 40.31
C VAL A 880 4.33 -35.16 41.23
N VAL A 881 3.89 -33.95 40.89
CA VAL A 881 2.84 -33.21 41.60
C VAL A 881 1.68 -32.99 40.65
N LYS A 882 0.49 -33.42 41.06
CA LYS A 882 -0.75 -33.19 40.32
C LYS A 882 -1.59 -32.12 41.03
N ILE A 883 -2.04 -31.15 40.25
CA ILE A 883 -2.94 -30.07 40.64
C ILE A 883 -4.23 -30.24 39.85
N GLU A 884 -5.36 -30.26 40.54
CA GLU A 884 -6.71 -30.27 39.95
C GLU A 884 -7.44 -29.02 40.48
N GLY A 885 -8.20 -28.36 39.61
CA GLY A 885 -8.95 -27.16 39.97
C GLY A 885 -9.84 -26.66 38.84
N GLY A 886 -10.37 -25.46 39.01
CA GLY A 886 -11.15 -24.83 37.95
C GLY A 886 -11.22 -23.31 38.06
N ILE A 887 -11.71 -22.71 36.97
CA ILE A 887 -12.06 -21.30 36.83
C ILE A 887 -13.58 -21.25 36.74
N GLU A 888 -14.19 -20.34 37.49
CA GLU A 888 -15.65 -20.21 37.56
C GLU A 888 -16.22 -19.47 36.34
N ASN A 889 -15.57 -18.37 35.94
CA ASN A 889 -15.94 -17.58 34.77
C ASN A 889 -14.69 -17.24 33.93
N PRO A 890 -14.60 -17.63 32.66
CA PRO A 890 -15.47 -18.63 32.01
C PRO A 890 -15.23 -20.04 32.58
N SER A 891 -16.28 -20.84 32.70
CA SER A 891 -16.20 -22.13 33.38
C SER A 891 -15.21 -23.09 32.72
N THR A 892 -14.14 -23.41 33.43
CA THR A 892 -13.03 -24.23 32.91
C THR A 892 -12.51 -25.16 33.98
N GLN A 893 -12.44 -26.46 33.70
CA GLN A 893 -11.78 -27.44 34.57
C GLN A 893 -10.34 -27.65 34.10
N LEU A 894 -9.39 -27.75 35.02
CA LEU A 894 -7.96 -27.86 34.70
C LEU A 894 -7.26 -28.93 35.54
N VAL A 895 -6.34 -29.62 34.89
CA VAL A 895 -5.36 -30.52 35.50
C VAL A 895 -3.96 -30.12 35.05
N LEU A 896 -3.10 -29.83 36.02
CA LEU A 896 -1.67 -29.58 35.79
C LEU A 896 -0.86 -30.68 36.47
N VAL A 897 0.02 -31.33 35.71
CA VAL A 897 0.96 -32.31 36.24
C VAL A 897 2.37 -31.80 36.06
N TYR A 898 3.08 -31.57 37.16
CA TYR A 898 4.49 -31.19 37.18
C TYR A 898 5.34 -32.42 37.48
N THR A 899 6.20 -32.79 36.54
CA THR A 899 7.23 -33.81 36.75
C THR A 899 8.59 -33.13 36.89
N ILE A 900 9.11 -33.09 38.13
CA ILE A 900 10.39 -32.46 38.48
C ILE A 900 11.47 -33.54 38.55
N LEU A 901 12.55 -33.34 37.81
CA LEU A 901 13.72 -34.22 37.78
C LEU A 901 14.90 -33.60 38.55
N GLY A 902 15.76 -34.45 39.12
CA GLY A 902 16.90 -34.04 39.95
C GLY A 902 17.97 -33.21 39.24
N ASN A 903 17.98 -33.19 37.91
CA ASN A 903 18.84 -32.33 37.09
C ASN A 903 18.26 -30.93 36.85
N GLY A 904 17.04 -30.65 37.33
CA GLY A 904 16.35 -29.37 37.18
C GLY A 904 15.35 -29.31 36.02
N GLU A 905 15.21 -30.37 35.22
CA GLU A 905 14.17 -30.42 34.18
C GLU A 905 12.78 -30.54 34.83
N ILE A 906 11.85 -29.70 34.38
CA ILE A 906 10.45 -29.72 34.80
C ILE A 906 9.59 -29.94 33.56
N GLN A 907 8.96 -31.11 33.47
CA GLN A 907 7.90 -31.34 32.49
C GLN A 907 6.56 -30.89 33.06
N VAL A 908 5.78 -30.20 32.25
CA VAL A 908 4.44 -29.71 32.53
C VAL A 908 3.49 -30.40 31.56
N ASP A 909 2.57 -31.21 32.08
CA ASP A 909 1.43 -31.70 31.31
C ASP A 909 0.19 -30.87 31.70
N TYR A 910 -0.41 -30.24 30.70
CA TYR A 910 -1.57 -29.37 30.82
C TYR A 910 -2.77 -30.06 30.22
N GLU A 911 -3.89 -30.08 30.94
CA GLU A 911 -5.20 -30.45 30.42
C GLU A 911 -6.25 -29.43 30.89
N SER A 912 -7.06 -28.94 29.96
CA SER A 912 -8.20 -28.08 30.26
C SER A 912 -9.45 -28.59 29.57
N ASN A 913 -10.59 -28.38 30.21
CA ASN A 913 -11.91 -28.63 29.63
C ASN A 913 -12.78 -27.39 29.86
N ILE A 914 -12.98 -26.64 28.77
CA ILE A 914 -13.73 -25.39 28.75
C ILE A 914 -15.21 -25.69 28.47
N ALA A 915 -16.11 -25.15 29.30
CA ALA A 915 -17.54 -25.40 29.18
C ALA A 915 -18.10 -24.91 27.84
N LYS A 916 -19.05 -25.67 27.26
CA LYS A 916 -19.55 -25.44 25.89
C LYS A 916 -20.21 -24.06 25.67
N ASP A 917 -20.67 -23.43 26.74
CA ASP A 917 -21.32 -22.12 26.78
C ASP A 917 -20.35 -20.96 27.02
N ALA A 918 -19.06 -21.24 27.23
CA ALA A 918 -18.04 -20.21 27.32
C ALA A 918 -17.84 -19.48 25.97
N PRO A 919 -17.40 -18.22 25.97
CA PRO A 919 -16.98 -17.55 24.74
C PRO A 919 -15.74 -18.21 24.13
N ASN A 920 -15.48 -17.92 22.85
CA ASN A 920 -14.24 -18.33 22.19
C ASN A 920 -13.02 -17.83 22.97
N VAL A 921 -11.91 -18.56 22.88
CA VAL A 921 -10.70 -18.28 23.68
C VAL A 921 -9.65 -17.62 22.79
N PRO A 922 -9.05 -16.48 23.17
CA PRO A 922 -8.01 -15.87 22.34
C PRO A 922 -6.72 -16.71 22.23
N LYS A 923 -6.36 -17.38 23.32
CA LYS A 923 -5.11 -18.14 23.46
C LYS A 923 -5.28 -19.26 24.49
N ILE A 924 -4.53 -20.36 24.37
CA ILE A 924 -4.43 -21.39 25.41
C ILE A 924 -2.95 -21.68 25.64
N GLY A 925 -2.44 -21.32 26.81
CA GLY A 925 -1.01 -21.43 27.10
C GLY A 925 -0.65 -21.24 28.57
N MET A 926 0.64 -21.06 28.82
CA MET A 926 1.21 -20.66 30.10
C MET A 926 2.22 -19.53 29.93
N GLN A 927 2.37 -18.69 30.94
CA GLN A 927 3.22 -17.51 30.91
C GLN A 927 4.09 -17.41 32.17
N PHE A 928 5.29 -16.87 32.02
CA PHE A 928 6.18 -16.50 33.12
C PHE A 928 7.11 -15.36 32.71
N ASP A 929 7.73 -14.70 33.69
CA ASP A 929 8.79 -13.73 33.46
C ASP A 929 10.17 -14.35 33.67
N ILE A 930 11.15 -13.94 32.87
CA ILE A 930 12.56 -14.32 33.01
C ILE A 930 13.45 -13.07 33.03
N SER A 931 14.59 -13.08 33.72
CA SER A 931 15.52 -11.93 33.70
C SER A 931 15.87 -11.46 32.29
N ASN A 932 15.88 -10.14 32.06
CA ASN A 932 16.24 -9.56 30.78
C ASN A 932 17.72 -9.77 30.37
N ALA A 933 18.53 -10.34 31.25
CA ALA A 933 19.88 -10.81 30.93
C ALA A 933 19.88 -11.96 29.89
N TYR A 934 18.77 -12.69 29.76
CA TYR A 934 18.62 -13.80 28.82
C TYR A 934 17.98 -13.34 27.50
N LYS A 935 18.66 -12.44 26.79
CA LYS A 935 18.16 -11.77 25.59
C LYS A 935 18.44 -12.51 24.28
N ASP A 936 19.35 -13.50 24.29
CA ASP A 936 19.70 -14.26 23.10
C ASP A 936 18.66 -15.38 22.89
N VAL A 937 17.87 -15.28 21.82
CA VAL A 937 16.81 -16.23 21.47
C VAL A 937 17.31 -17.13 20.35
N GLU A 938 17.17 -18.44 20.52
CA GLU A 938 17.31 -19.41 19.42
C GLU A 938 16.16 -20.41 19.48
N TYR A 939 15.52 -20.68 18.35
CA TYR A 939 14.36 -21.59 18.31
C TYR A 939 14.32 -22.42 17.03
N PHE A 940 13.67 -23.57 17.13
CA PHE A 940 13.34 -24.43 15.99
C PHE A 940 11.82 -24.44 15.78
N GLY A 941 11.33 -23.63 14.85
CA GLY A 941 9.91 -23.38 14.58
C GLY A 941 9.71 -22.52 13.34
N LYS A 942 8.50 -22.00 13.09
CA LYS A 942 8.21 -21.12 11.95
C LYS A 942 8.80 -19.72 12.15
N GLY A 943 9.48 -19.18 11.14
CA GLY A 943 10.09 -17.84 11.18
C GLY A 943 10.71 -17.41 9.84
N PRO A 944 11.56 -16.36 9.82
CA PRO A 944 11.98 -15.58 10.98
C PRO A 944 10.92 -14.60 11.51
N GLN A 945 9.96 -14.19 10.70
CA GLN A 945 8.92 -13.21 11.03
C GLN A 945 7.76 -13.79 11.86
N ALA A 946 6.98 -12.92 12.48
CA ALA A 946 5.81 -13.30 13.27
C ALA A 946 4.72 -13.94 12.41
N ASN A 947 4.09 -14.99 12.92
CA ASN A 947 3.11 -15.79 12.19
C ASN A 947 1.97 -16.25 13.10
N TYR A 948 0.77 -16.40 12.53
CA TYR A 948 -0.49 -16.68 13.23
C TYR A 948 -1.31 -17.75 12.50
N GLN A 949 -2.38 -18.26 13.12
CA GLN A 949 -3.09 -19.45 12.64
C GLN A 949 -3.62 -19.30 11.20
N ASP A 950 -4.02 -18.10 10.83
CA ASP A 950 -4.52 -17.68 9.52
C ASP A 950 -3.49 -16.89 8.68
N ARG A 951 -2.24 -16.74 9.14
CA ARG A 951 -1.16 -16.01 8.47
C ARG A 951 0.21 -16.63 8.76
N ASN A 952 0.50 -17.77 8.12
CA ASN A 952 1.73 -18.51 8.39
C ASN A 952 2.34 -19.26 7.19
N THR A 953 1.79 -19.13 5.98
CA THR A 953 2.33 -19.83 4.81
C THR A 953 3.68 -19.26 4.39
N GLY A 954 3.93 -17.97 4.63
CA GLY A 954 5.19 -17.29 4.37
C GLY A 954 6.29 -17.55 5.40
N ALA A 955 6.02 -18.33 6.47
CA ALA A 955 6.98 -18.62 7.52
C ALA A 955 7.36 -20.11 7.55
N PHE A 956 8.65 -20.41 7.40
CA PHE A 956 9.15 -21.78 7.30
C PHE A 956 9.77 -22.29 8.60
N VAL A 957 9.67 -23.60 8.81
CA VAL A 957 10.27 -24.27 9.96
C VAL A 957 11.79 -24.32 9.79
N GLY A 958 12.53 -23.72 10.72
CA GLY A 958 13.98 -23.62 10.67
C GLY A 958 14.57 -23.26 12.03
N ILE A 959 15.91 -23.23 12.12
CA ILE A 959 16.61 -22.69 13.30
C ILE A 959 16.87 -21.21 13.07
N TYR A 960 16.31 -20.37 13.93
CA TYR A 960 16.48 -18.92 13.89
C TYR A 960 17.15 -18.44 15.18
N LYS A 961 17.98 -17.40 15.07
CA LYS A 961 18.67 -16.76 16.20
C LYS A 961 18.49 -15.25 16.13
N ASN A 962 18.07 -14.63 17.23
CA ASN A 962 17.88 -13.17 17.32
C ASN A 962 18.06 -12.67 18.76
N ASP A 963 17.99 -11.35 18.94
CA ASP A 963 17.85 -10.68 20.24
C ASP A 963 16.37 -10.39 20.52
N VAL A 964 15.89 -10.60 21.75
CA VAL A 964 14.49 -10.31 22.16
C VAL A 964 14.05 -8.90 21.76
N ASN A 965 14.95 -7.92 21.83
CA ASN A 965 14.62 -6.52 21.60
C ASN A 965 14.52 -6.15 20.10
N THR A 966 14.95 -7.02 19.18
CA THR A 966 14.98 -6.72 17.74
C THR A 966 14.30 -7.78 16.88
N MET A 967 13.93 -8.92 17.45
CA MET A 967 13.33 -10.04 16.70
C MET A 967 11.88 -9.79 16.24
N ASN A 968 11.24 -8.75 16.74
CA ASN A 968 9.82 -8.48 16.53
C ASN A 968 9.63 -7.05 16.01
N TYR A 969 8.65 -6.87 15.12
CA TYR A 969 8.15 -5.56 14.72
C TYR A 969 7.15 -5.06 15.78
N GLU A 970 7.35 -3.85 16.27
CA GLU A 970 6.48 -3.18 17.26
C GLU A 970 5.52 -2.26 16.51
N TYR A 971 4.21 -2.53 16.59
CA TYR A 971 3.20 -1.72 15.91
C TYR A 971 3.00 -0.36 16.59
N VAL A 972 2.65 0.66 15.79
CA VAL A 972 2.44 2.04 16.26
C VAL A 972 1.41 2.10 17.38
N VAL A 973 0.25 1.47 17.17
CA VAL A 973 -0.70 1.13 18.24
C VAL A 973 -0.25 -0.19 18.86
N PRO A 974 0.19 -0.20 20.14
CA PRO A 974 0.62 -1.43 20.78
C PRO A 974 -0.51 -2.47 20.87
N GLN A 975 -0.21 -3.69 20.46
CA GLN A 975 -1.17 -4.81 20.36
C GLN A 975 -0.45 -6.16 20.47
N GLU A 976 -1.12 -7.32 20.32
CA GLU A 976 -0.41 -8.61 20.26
C GLU A 976 0.60 -8.60 19.09
N TYR A 977 1.84 -9.02 19.37
CA TYR A 977 2.89 -9.19 18.37
C TYR A 977 3.90 -10.27 18.75
N GLY A 978 4.69 -10.72 17.78
CA GLY A 978 5.85 -11.57 18.02
C GLY A 978 5.61 -13.07 18.16
N ASN A 979 4.39 -13.57 17.92
CA ASN A 979 4.09 -15.01 17.95
C ASN A 979 4.94 -15.80 16.93
N ARG A 980 5.39 -17.00 17.32
CA ARG A 980 6.09 -17.97 16.46
C ARG A 980 5.44 -19.33 16.63
N MET A 981 4.75 -19.78 15.58
CA MET A 981 4.03 -21.05 15.60
C MET A 981 4.96 -22.25 15.41
N GLU A 982 4.41 -23.42 15.69
CA GLU A 982 5.01 -24.69 15.27
C GLU A 982 6.45 -24.85 15.81
N THR A 983 6.69 -24.33 17.00
CA THR A 983 7.97 -24.36 17.68
C THR A 983 8.14 -25.67 18.43
N ARG A 984 9.17 -26.42 18.05
CA ARG A 984 9.55 -27.69 18.70
C ARG A 984 10.35 -27.42 19.97
N TRP A 985 11.20 -26.39 19.96
CA TRP A 985 11.91 -25.88 21.12
C TRP A 985 12.37 -24.43 20.90
N PHE A 986 12.52 -23.68 21.99
CA PHE A 986 13.20 -22.38 22.00
C PHE A 986 14.07 -22.26 23.23
N LYS A 987 15.16 -21.50 23.15
CA LYS A 987 16.02 -21.18 24.28
C LYS A 987 16.24 -19.68 24.40
N LEU A 988 16.38 -19.25 25.65
CA LEU A 988 16.75 -17.90 26.04
C LEU A 988 18.04 -18.01 26.83
N GLU A 989 19.09 -17.38 26.34
CA GLU A 989 20.43 -17.44 26.90
C GLU A 989 20.98 -16.03 27.16
N ASN A 990 21.95 -15.96 28.07
CA ASN A 990 22.85 -14.83 28.18
C ASN A 990 24.16 -15.12 27.45
N ALA A 991 25.05 -14.12 27.41
CA ALA A 991 26.35 -14.22 26.76
C ALA A 991 27.26 -15.36 27.26
N ASN A 992 26.98 -15.96 28.43
CA ASN A 992 27.73 -17.10 28.96
C ASN A 992 27.09 -18.46 28.65
N GLY A 993 26.03 -18.52 27.84
CA GLY A 993 25.29 -19.75 27.51
C GLY A 993 24.39 -20.27 28.64
N LYS A 994 24.18 -19.47 29.70
CA LYS A 994 23.25 -19.80 30.79
C LYS A 994 21.87 -19.30 30.43
N GLY A 995 20.84 -20.01 30.86
CA GLY A 995 19.45 -19.60 30.64
C GLY A 995 18.49 -20.77 30.69
N VAL A 996 17.53 -20.80 29.79
CA VAL A 996 16.47 -21.82 29.75
C VAL A 996 16.24 -22.32 28.33
N LEU A 997 16.03 -23.63 28.20
CA LEU A 997 15.49 -24.29 27.02
C LEU A 997 14.07 -24.74 27.35
N VAL A 998 13.10 -24.29 26.56
CA VAL A 998 11.75 -24.81 26.57
C VAL A 998 11.61 -25.76 25.39
N LYS A 999 11.21 -27.00 25.67
CA LYS A 999 11.05 -28.04 24.66
C LYS A 999 9.65 -28.61 24.71
N GLY A 1000 8.94 -28.56 23.58
CA GLY A 1000 7.65 -29.20 23.43
C GLY A 1000 7.78 -30.72 23.31
N LYS A 1001 6.89 -31.45 23.97
CA LYS A 1001 6.57 -32.82 23.58
C LYS A 1001 5.65 -32.79 22.36
N ASP A 1002 4.72 -31.85 22.37
CA ASP A 1002 3.91 -31.40 21.25
C ASP A 1002 4.55 -30.14 20.62
N VAL A 1003 4.16 -29.77 19.40
CA VAL A 1003 4.57 -28.47 18.84
C VAL A 1003 3.88 -27.33 19.59
N LEU A 1004 4.62 -26.24 19.82
CA LEU A 1004 4.20 -25.10 20.64
C LEU A 1004 4.12 -23.83 19.79
N ASN A 1005 3.44 -22.82 20.31
CA ASN A 1005 3.62 -21.44 19.91
C ASN A 1005 4.41 -20.72 21.03
N PHE A 1006 5.20 -19.71 20.70
CA PHE A 1006 5.85 -18.89 21.72
C PHE A 1006 5.98 -17.42 21.30
N SER A 1007 6.11 -16.55 22.31
CA SER A 1007 6.58 -15.18 22.15
C SER A 1007 7.37 -14.74 23.38
N VAL A 1008 8.30 -13.80 23.18
CA VAL A 1008 9.13 -13.22 24.24
C VAL A 1008 9.16 -11.72 24.06
N LEU A 1009 8.71 -10.97 25.07
CA LEU A 1009 8.43 -9.54 24.97
C LEU A 1009 9.08 -8.76 26.13
N PRO A 1010 9.58 -7.54 25.88
CA PRO A 1010 10.15 -6.67 26.93
C PRO A 1010 9.11 -5.93 27.78
N TYR A 1011 7.83 -6.15 27.52
CA TYR A 1011 6.70 -5.49 28.17
C TYR A 1011 5.76 -6.50 28.82
N SER A 1012 4.97 -6.07 29.80
CA SER A 1012 3.88 -6.91 30.35
C SER A 1012 2.68 -6.92 29.40
N THR A 1013 1.88 -7.99 29.44
CA THR A 1013 0.60 -8.08 28.72
C THR A 1013 -0.28 -6.86 28.99
N THR A 1014 -0.42 -6.46 30.25
CA THR A 1014 -1.23 -5.29 30.65
C THR A 1014 -0.70 -3.98 30.07
N ASN A 1015 0.62 -3.78 29.99
CA ASN A 1015 1.16 -2.54 29.44
C ASN A 1015 0.88 -2.42 27.94
N ILE A 1016 1.01 -3.52 27.20
CA ILE A 1016 0.65 -3.55 25.77
C ILE A 1016 -0.85 -3.29 25.60
N GLU A 1017 -1.71 -3.94 26.39
CA GLU A 1017 -3.18 -3.77 26.34
C GLU A 1017 -3.64 -2.32 26.57
N THR A 1018 -2.93 -1.55 27.40
CA THR A 1018 -3.35 -0.19 27.78
C THR A 1018 -2.65 0.93 27.04
N ALA A 1019 -1.50 0.65 26.41
CA ALA A 1019 -0.74 1.67 25.70
C ALA A 1019 -1.40 1.98 24.35
N THR A 1020 -1.41 3.27 24.01
CA THR A 1020 -1.94 3.79 22.74
C THR A 1020 -0.82 4.11 21.75
N HIS A 1021 0.39 4.36 22.28
CA HIS A 1021 1.58 4.68 21.50
C HIS A 1021 2.81 3.90 21.98
N THR A 1022 3.79 3.73 21.10
CA THR A 1022 5.05 3.01 21.41
C THR A 1022 5.88 3.67 22.51
N ASN A 1023 5.86 5.02 22.63
CA ASN A 1023 6.55 5.72 23.71
C ASN A 1023 5.91 5.54 25.10
N GLU A 1024 4.73 4.92 25.19
CA GLU A 1024 4.07 4.56 26.45
C GLU A 1024 4.44 3.15 26.93
N LEU A 1025 5.19 2.39 26.12
CA LEU A 1025 5.66 1.06 26.48
C LEU A 1025 6.83 1.12 27.48
N ILE A 1026 6.69 0.38 28.58
CA ILE A 1026 7.60 0.40 29.72
C ILE A 1026 8.48 -0.85 29.69
N LYS A 1027 9.72 -0.69 29.21
CA LYS A 1027 10.72 -1.77 29.25
C LYS A 1027 10.95 -2.24 30.70
N ARG A 1028 10.95 -3.55 30.89
CA ARG A 1028 11.13 -4.21 32.20
C ARG A 1028 12.54 -4.78 32.38
N ASP A 1029 12.90 -5.07 33.63
CA ASP A 1029 14.12 -5.83 33.99
C ASP A 1029 13.98 -7.35 33.77
N VAL A 1030 12.84 -7.75 33.22
CA VAL A 1030 12.46 -9.11 32.85
C VAL A 1030 11.84 -9.12 31.45
N PHE A 1031 11.88 -10.25 30.78
CA PHE A 1031 11.08 -10.54 29.60
C PHE A 1031 9.87 -11.39 29.97
N THR A 1032 8.72 -11.07 29.39
CA THR A 1032 7.50 -11.87 29.44
C THR A 1032 7.62 -13.00 28.42
N VAL A 1033 7.52 -14.26 28.87
CA VAL A 1033 7.64 -15.46 28.01
C VAL A 1033 6.29 -16.18 27.97
N ASN A 1034 5.77 -16.39 26.77
CA ASN A 1034 4.54 -17.15 26.52
C ASN A 1034 4.90 -18.52 25.92
N ILE A 1035 4.32 -19.59 26.46
CA ILE A 1035 4.42 -20.97 25.98
C ILE A 1035 3.00 -21.45 25.70
N ASP A 1036 2.60 -21.41 24.44
CA ASP A 1036 1.21 -21.56 24.04
C ASP A 1036 1.01 -22.88 23.28
N LEU A 1037 -0.13 -23.53 23.47
CA LEU A 1037 -0.59 -24.61 22.59
C LEU A 1037 -1.06 -24.03 21.26
N ILE A 1038 -1.91 -23.02 21.36
CA ILE A 1038 -2.61 -22.43 20.21
C ILE A 1038 -3.02 -20.99 20.55
N GLN A 1039 -3.10 -20.17 19.50
CA GLN A 1039 -3.60 -18.81 19.53
C GLN A 1039 -4.50 -18.62 18.30
N MET A 1040 -5.63 -17.93 18.46
CA MET A 1040 -6.56 -17.70 17.35
C MET A 1040 -5.92 -16.84 16.24
N GLY A 1041 -6.52 -16.83 15.05
CA GLY A 1041 -6.09 -16.00 13.92
C GLY A 1041 -6.10 -14.50 14.20
N VAL A 1042 -5.59 -13.70 13.27
CA VAL A 1042 -5.58 -12.22 13.34
C VAL A 1042 -6.71 -11.55 12.55
N GLY A 1043 -7.39 -12.27 11.66
CA GLY A 1043 -8.48 -11.71 10.86
C GLY A 1043 -8.00 -10.64 9.87
N GLY A 1044 -8.88 -9.71 9.50
CA GLY A 1044 -8.53 -8.60 8.62
C GLY A 1044 -9.22 -8.56 7.26
N ASP A 1045 -10.41 -9.16 7.10
CA ASP A 1045 -11.24 -8.84 5.93
C ASP A 1045 -11.57 -7.33 5.91
N ASN A 1046 -11.82 -6.76 7.09
CA ASN A 1046 -11.83 -5.32 7.39
C ASN A 1046 -11.51 -5.06 8.87
N THR A 1047 -11.52 -3.80 9.33
CA THR A 1047 -11.20 -3.42 10.73
C THR A 1047 -12.27 -2.51 11.37
N TRP A 1048 -13.55 -2.70 11.03
CA TRP A 1048 -14.66 -1.88 11.57
C TRP A 1048 -15.98 -2.63 11.77
N SER A 1049 -16.01 -3.93 11.49
CA SER A 1049 -17.24 -4.72 11.53
C SER A 1049 -16.99 -6.11 12.11
N PHE A 1050 -18.06 -6.91 12.22
CA PHE A 1050 -17.93 -8.31 12.62
C PHE A 1050 -17.04 -9.14 11.68
N ARG A 1051 -16.78 -8.66 10.45
CA ARG A 1051 -15.87 -9.28 9.47
C ARG A 1051 -14.39 -9.14 9.82
N ALA A 1052 -14.06 -8.28 10.79
CA ALA A 1052 -12.70 -8.20 11.34
C ALA A 1052 -12.31 -9.47 12.12
N GLU A 1053 -13.30 -10.26 12.58
CA GLU A 1053 -13.04 -11.52 13.28
C GLU A 1053 -12.35 -12.53 12.35
N PRO A 1054 -11.37 -13.31 12.84
CA PRO A 1054 -10.83 -14.45 12.10
C PRO A 1054 -11.94 -15.41 11.65
N HIS A 1055 -11.76 -16.01 10.46
CA HIS A 1055 -12.74 -16.98 9.95
C HIS A 1055 -12.88 -18.18 10.90
N GLN A 1056 -14.02 -18.88 10.81
CA GLN A 1056 -14.48 -19.85 11.82
C GLN A 1056 -13.51 -21.00 12.13
N GLU A 1057 -12.69 -21.38 11.16
CA GLU A 1057 -11.64 -22.40 11.25
C GLU A 1057 -10.39 -21.94 12.03
N TYR A 1058 -10.24 -20.63 12.24
CA TYR A 1058 -9.12 -20.00 12.94
C TYR A 1058 -9.49 -19.50 14.34
N LEU A 1059 -10.70 -19.79 14.81
CA LEU A 1059 -11.16 -19.52 16.17
C LEU A 1059 -10.89 -20.71 17.10
N ILE A 1060 -10.58 -20.44 18.37
CA ILE A 1060 -10.45 -21.47 19.40
C ILE A 1060 -11.78 -21.60 20.14
N LYS A 1061 -12.52 -22.67 19.85
CA LYS A 1061 -13.85 -22.93 20.39
C LYS A 1061 -13.79 -23.59 21.78
N PRO A 1062 -14.80 -23.47 22.63
CA PRO A 1062 -14.85 -24.24 23.87
C PRO A 1062 -14.72 -25.76 23.65
N GLY A 1063 -13.96 -26.43 24.50
CA GLY A 1063 -13.66 -27.85 24.35
C GLY A 1063 -12.53 -28.33 25.25
N SER A 1064 -12.02 -29.53 24.97
CA SER A 1064 -10.93 -30.14 25.71
C SER A 1064 -9.59 -29.94 25.00
N TYR A 1065 -8.61 -29.41 25.71
CA TYR A 1065 -7.28 -29.09 25.20
C TYR A 1065 -6.22 -29.71 26.08
N LYS A 1066 -5.18 -30.29 25.45
CA LYS A 1066 -4.04 -30.88 26.13
C LYS A 1066 -2.76 -30.59 25.39
N TYR A 1067 -1.69 -30.31 26.13
CA TYR A 1067 -0.33 -30.22 25.58
C TYR A 1067 0.71 -30.40 26.67
N SER A 1068 1.93 -30.73 26.25
CA SER A 1068 3.03 -31.00 27.17
C SER A 1068 4.33 -30.35 26.70
N PHE A 1069 5.05 -29.75 27.65
CA PHE A 1069 6.36 -29.14 27.41
C PHE A 1069 7.28 -29.33 28.62
N SER A 1070 8.57 -29.08 28.42
CA SER A 1070 9.60 -29.15 29.45
C SER A 1070 10.40 -27.87 29.53
N ILE A 1071 10.63 -27.38 30.74
CA ILE A 1071 11.51 -26.26 31.05
C ILE A 1071 12.84 -26.84 31.57
N ILE A 1072 13.93 -26.59 30.86
CA ILE A 1072 15.25 -27.18 31.10
C ILE A 1072 16.26 -26.06 31.34
N PRO A 1073 16.87 -25.95 32.53
CA PRO A 1073 17.90 -24.95 32.78
C PRO A 1073 19.20 -25.28 32.03
N LEU A 1074 19.80 -24.25 31.41
CA LEU A 1074 21.07 -24.33 30.69
C LEU A 1074 22.24 -23.96 31.62
N LYS A 1075 23.39 -24.62 31.43
CA LYS A 1075 24.50 -24.65 32.38
C LYS A 1075 25.65 -23.72 32.03
#